data_AF-A0A651DJQ3-F1
#
_entry.id   AF-A0A651DJQ3-F1
#
_cell.length_a   1.000
_cell.length_b   1.000
_cell.length_c   1.000
_cell.angle_alpha   90.00
_cell.angle_beta   90.00
_cell.angle_gamma   90.00
#
_symmetry.space_group_name_H-M   'P 1'
#
loop_
_entity.id
_entity.type
_entity.pdbx_description
1 polymer ?
#
loop_
_entity_poly.entity_id
_entity_poly.type
_entity_poly.pdbx_seq_one_letter_code
_entity_poly.pdbx_strand_id
1 'polypeptide(L)'
;MSKRILIIIIVLMAGFLYACSRDDNEQPTPEEGFVFRVHGTAGLEIHDVDSLAGLTLRSLTVDHSPVLSTVYAGIRLMDLFAAESTLPDGLQVISLDAEMPIAIDPAYVYLVMGNMQDGQFIPFDNADIFAARIRNRKIEVMIERPTDLYPRIFDPDHAIYYIHYNSVPGRYDGHTSLRAMQGIINRAQPRLLTLTGGNPFFRHSDDTWLQIIEAAGYDLIEIFGLEGVLHTFKDHFNGIIAFKDNLKSYNQWVSAESDFALMMASLVDAAPLPFGLHTVLEAETGLPFLETFEVAGHTLSGDITSYLQQEGITDAYGVYEHVFNRFRTVFNRTAYMSLTSEVMDYAASEQMMFFDLKMTQSERDRALSEDINAWFQANNTHFSVYGWVDHESSALDFISKYGGVINVVGNGNLSLLSRLPIDPDTVFTQKAEYVSTYDTDKKYVTFFASESDTIKVGVAFQHGAWLDPHRGKVPINWGLIADMSETFPFVFDYFYRTATPNDYFYSGGGSAIGFVDIDSQMPLESRNSIAAANAYYLALADQHIIDMYNDRYTPTDAFAEKDLIGNYLMRSAVFGAFTRIHDGNTSIRVETWGGVPVYNRWTNFYPRRAASGHVSFSALTMLGTERGIQTTESDYWFIETTLADTTAKTGFDLFTNDAGDGFRIYFEDGRVHLDRLRGGAEEPIDSRIFNMSGRQVKVSIDKSTPLDEHVRIMLTVNDLVIIDHHEVDAHVERGGFALFSEDGVTQTFQHLTGTRDSMARQIYHRIVNDNNRFIVAYYGFVGSPDHSLSMYRSEPGIQGVISLSPTDFYKIHLMLEASHPGVYQIVNAYEFLDYANQYQQYFGTLR
;
A
#
# COMPACT_ATOMS: atom_id res chain seq x y z
N MET A 1 14.95 -30.06 45.65
CA MET A 1 13.86 -30.16 44.67
C MET A 1 14.35 -29.52 43.39
N SER A 2 14.80 -30.34 42.44
CA SER A 2 15.28 -29.92 41.13
C SER A 2 14.12 -29.36 40.31
N LYS A 3 14.15 -28.08 39.94
CA LYS A 3 13.26 -27.53 38.90
C LYS A 3 13.64 -28.22 37.58
N ARG A 4 12.74 -29.06 37.05
CA ARG A 4 12.89 -29.67 35.71
C ARG A 4 12.16 -28.75 34.73
N ILE A 5 12.89 -28.17 33.78
CA ILE A 5 12.33 -27.31 32.73
C ILE A 5 11.99 -28.21 31.54
N LEU A 6 10.73 -28.16 31.10
CA LEU A 6 10.23 -28.91 29.95
C LEU A 6 10.11 -28.00 28.74
N ILE A 7 10.63 -28.45 27.59
CA ILE A 7 10.41 -27.83 26.28
C ILE A 7 9.32 -28.60 25.55
N ILE A 8 8.24 -27.91 25.17
CA ILE A 8 7.22 -28.42 24.25
C ILE A 8 7.31 -27.63 22.96
N ILE A 9 7.57 -28.32 21.85
CA ILE A 9 7.50 -27.72 20.52
C ILE A 9 6.04 -27.79 20.08
N ILE A 10 5.41 -26.63 19.89
CA ILE A 10 4.05 -26.54 19.34
C ILE A 10 4.19 -26.04 17.90
N VAL A 11 3.98 -26.96 16.95
CA VAL A 11 3.81 -26.60 15.55
C VAL A 11 2.36 -26.15 15.37
N LEU A 12 2.12 -24.83 15.42
CA LEU A 12 0.80 -24.29 15.11
C LEU A 12 0.66 -24.12 13.60
N MET A 13 -0.31 -24.82 13.03
CA MET A 13 -0.81 -24.54 11.69
C MET A 13 -1.60 -23.22 11.72
N ALA A 14 -1.24 -22.27 10.86
CA ALA A 14 -2.19 -21.27 10.41
C ALA A 14 -3.20 -21.98 9.50
N GLY A 15 -4.28 -22.51 10.09
CA GLY A 15 -5.22 -23.32 9.32
C GLY A 15 -6.27 -24.09 10.13
N PHE A 16 -6.85 -23.51 11.17
CA PHE A 16 -8.15 -23.95 11.68
C PHE A 16 -9.19 -22.88 11.34
N LEU A 17 -9.70 -22.93 10.10
CA LEU A 17 -11.06 -22.54 9.71
C LEU A 17 -11.23 -22.75 8.20
N TYR A 18 -11.47 -23.99 7.80
CA TYR A 18 -12.24 -24.27 6.58
C TYR A 18 -13.20 -25.43 6.85
N ALA A 19 -14.26 -25.13 7.59
CA ALA A 19 -15.48 -25.95 7.61
C ALA A 19 -16.65 -25.13 8.18
N CYS A 20 -17.06 -24.08 7.46
CA CYS A 20 -18.42 -23.53 7.53
C CYS A 20 -18.70 -22.62 6.33
N SER A 21 -18.54 -23.12 5.10
CA SER A 21 -19.26 -22.60 3.91
C SER A 21 -18.99 -23.50 2.69
N ARG A 22 -19.57 -24.69 2.64
CA ARG A 22 -19.84 -25.40 1.38
C ARG A 22 -21.13 -26.18 1.55
N ASP A 23 -22.00 -26.07 0.56
CA ASP A 23 -23.26 -26.81 0.45
C ASP A 23 -23.03 -28.32 0.66
N ASP A 24 -24.01 -28.93 1.34
CA ASP A 24 -24.11 -30.36 1.59
C ASP A 24 -24.03 -31.17 0.28
N ASN A 25 -22.99 -32.02 0.15
CA ASN A 25 -23.06 -33.44 -0.29
C ASN A 25 -21.78 -34.05 -0.93
N GLU A 26 -20.58 -33.53 -0.72
CA GLU A 26 -19.35 -34.30 -1.04
C GLU A 26 -18.33 -34.21 0.09
N GLN A 27 -18.11 -35.34 0.78
CA GLN A 27 -16.96 -35.49 1.68
C GLN A 27 -15.67 -35.54 0.83
N PRO A 28 -14.61 -34.81 1.20
CA PRO A 28 -13.30 -35.02 0.58
C PRO A 28 -12.78 -36.42 0.95
N THR A 29 -12.39 -37.20 -0.06
CA THR A 29 -11.76 -38.52 0.14
C THR A 29 -10.31 -38.34 0.65
N PRO A 30 -9.88 -39.09 1.69
CA PRO A 30 -8.64 -38.83 2.43
C PRO A 30 -7.38 -39.44 1.75
N GLU A 31 -7.18 -39.27 0.45
CA GLU A 31 -6.05 -39.91 -0.26
C GLU A 31 -4.80 -39.03 -0.49
N GLU A 32 -4.80 -37.74 -0.11
CA GLU A 32 -3.60 -36.88 -0.22
C GLU A 32 -3.31 -36.11 1.09
N GLY A 33 -3.08 -36.85 2.18
CA GLY A 33 -2.65 -36.29 3.47
C GLY A 33 -1.36 -36.95 3.98
N PHE A 34 -0.43 -36.15 4.50
CA PHE A 34 0.77 -36.66 5.17
C PHE A 34 0.41 -37.16 6.58
N VAL A 35 0.92 -38.34 6.96
CA VAL A 35 0.74 -38.92 8.30
C VAL A 35 2.09 -38.95 9.02
N PHE A 36 2.18 -38.27 10.16
CA PHE A 36 3.32 -38.39 11.07
C PHE A 36 3.17 -39.68 11.90
N ARG A 37 4.12 -40.61 11.78
CA ARG A 37 4.19 -41.79 12.66
C ARG A 37 5.39 -41.71 13.60
N VAL A 38 5.11 -41.60 14.89
CA VAL A 38 6.09 -41.82 15.95
C VAL A 38 5.89 -43.25 16.45
N HIS A 39 6.92 -44.10 16.34
CA HIS A 39 6.83 -45.50 16.79
C HIS A 39 7.43 -45.68 18.19
N GLY A 40 6.59 -46.10 19.14
CA GLY A 40 6.95 -46.65 20.45
C GLY A 40 5.90 -47.66 20.91
N THR A 41 6.32 -48.84 21.37
CA THR A 41 5.50 -50.04 21.53
C THR A 41 4.42 -49.97 22.62
N ALA A 42 3.23 -50.47 22.25
CA ALA A 42 2.14 -51.06 23.04
C ALA A 42 2.18 -50.94 24.58
N GLY A 43 1.18 -50.22 25.11
CA GLY A 43 0.59 -50.41 26.44
C GLY A 43 1.51 -50.16 27.63
N LEU A 44 1.49 -48.93 28.16
CA LEU A 44 2.09 -48.63 29.46
C LEU A 44 1.12 -47.82 30.32
N GLU A 45 0.59 -48.43 31.39
CA GLU A 45 0.05 -47.68 32.52
C GLU A 45 1.24 -47.11 33.32
N ILE A 46 1.29 -45.79 33.45
CA ILE A 46 2.37 -45.05 34.11
C ILE A 46 2.03 -44.92 35.61
N HIS A 47 2.85 -45.50 36.48
CA HIS A 47 2.63 -45.45 37.93
C HIS A 47 3.71 -44.66 38.72
N ASP A 48 4.84 -44.27 38.12
CA ASP A 48 5.81 -43.35 38.73
C ASP A 48 6.73 -42.65 37.69
N VAL A 49 7.44 -41.60 38.15
CA VAL A 49 8.29 -40.68 37.36
C VAL A 49 9.64 -41.27 36.95
N ASP A 50 10.09 -42.38 37.55
CA ASP A 50 11.40 -42.99 37.24
C ASP A 50 11.32 -43.88 35.98
N SER A 51 10.12 -44.24 35.55
CA SER A 51 9.87 -45.02 34.33
C SER A 51 10.06 -44.25 33.00
N LEU A 52 10.27 -42.93 33.04
CA LEU A 52 10.53 -42.07 31.88
C LEU A 52 12.02 -41.99 31.47
N ALA A 53 12.94 -42.46 32.31
CA ALA A 53 14.39 -42.29 32.15
C ALA A 53 15.05 -43.14 31.02
N GLY A 54 14.30 -43.55 30.01
CA GLY A 54 14.80 -44.41 28.93
C GLY A 54 14.16 -44.21 27.56
N LEU A 55 13.31 -43.21 27.36
CA LEU A 55 12.68 -42.94 26.07
C LEU A 55 13.62 -42.11 25.19
N THR A 56 14.48 -42.81 24.45
CA THR A 56 15.22 -42.22 23.33
C THR A 56 14.33 -42.21 22.08
N LEU A 57 14.16 -41.06 21.43
CA LEU A 57 13.52 -40.96 20.12
C LEU A 57 14.39 -41.75 19.12
N ARG A 58 13.94 -42.90 18.62
CA ARG A 58 14.84 -43.83 17.87
C ARG A 58 14.73 -43.82 16.35
N SER A 59 13.72 -43.21 15.74
CA SER A 59 13.71 -42.87 14.30
C SER A 59 12.38 -42.25 13.89
N LEU A 60 12.42 -41.28 12.98
CA LEU A 60 11.26 -40.74 12.27
C LEU A 60 11.38 -41.14 10.78
N THR A 61 10.31 -41.68 10.19
CA THR A 61 10.27 -42.03 8.76
C THR A 61 9.17 -41.23 8.08
N VAL A 62 9.51 -40.52 7.00
CA VAL A 62 8.55 -39.77 6.19
C VAL A 62 8.21 -40.59 4.95
N ASP A 63 6.98 -41.08 4.87
CA ASP A 63 6.49 -41.74 3.65
C ASP A 63 5.91 -40.67 2.71
N HIS A 64 6.63 -40.47 1.60
CA HIS A 64 6.31 -39.67 0.41
C HIS A 64 6.85 -38.22 0.30
N SER A 65 7.25 -37.89 -0.93
CA SER A 65 7.86 -36.63 -1.43
C SER A 65 6.79 -35.82 -2.18
N PRO A 66 6.80 -34.46 -2.16
CA PRO A 66 7.88 -33.57 -1.73
C PRO A 66 7.62 -32.94 -0.35
N VAL A 67 8.58 -33.11 0.56
CA VAL A 67 8.55 -32.50 1.90
C VAL A 67 9.14 -31.09 1.81
N LEU A 68 8.37 -30.10 2.25
CA LEU A 68 8.73 -28.67 2.26
C LEU A 68 9.81 -28.34 3.32
N SER A 69 10.63 -27.32 3.05
CA SER A 69 11.81 -26.89 3.83
C SER A 69 11.54 -26.52 5.28
N THR A 70 10.35 -25.99 5.58
CA THR A 70 9.83 -25.66 6.92
C THR A 70 9.74 -26.87 7.84
N VAL A 71 9.27 -28.01 7.31
CA VAL A 71 9.16 -29.28 8.05
C VAL A 71 10.55 -29.85 8.36
N TYR A 72 11.50 -29.73 7.43
CA TYR A 72 12.90 -30.12 7.65
C TYR A 72 13.59 -29.29 8.75
N ALA A 73 13.27 -28.00 8.88
CA ALA A 73 13.81 -27.12 9.91
C ALA A 73 13.30 -27.46 11.31
N GLY A 74 11.99 -27.74 11.44
CA GLY A 74 11.40 -28.22 12.70
C GLY A 74 12.04 -29.54 13.16
N ILE A 75 12.23 -30.49 12.23
CA ILE A 75 12.89 -31.78 12.49
C ILE A 75 14.37 -31.59 12.90
N ARG A 76 15.11 -30.71 12.22
CA ARG A 76 16.53 -30.41 12.55
C ARG A 76 16.69 -29.70 13.89
N LEU A 77 15.77 -28.80 14.26
CA LEU A 77 15.75 -28.18 15.59
C LEU A 77 15.46 -29.22 16.66
N MET A 78 14.53 -30.15 16.43
CA MET A 78 14.27 -31.29 17.31
C MET A 78 15.52 -32.17 17.48
N ASP A 79 16.22 -32.50 16.40
CA ASP A 79 17.48 -33.26 16.43
C ASP A 79 18.60 -32.52 17.19
N LEU A 80 18.69 -31.19 17.05
CA LEU A 80 19.68 -30.34 17.73
C LEU A 80 19.45 -30.31 19.25
N PHE A 81 18.20 -30.22 19.69
CA PHE A 81 17.82 -30.26 21.11
C PHE A 81 17.80 -31.70 21.68
N ALA A 82 17.68 -32.72 20.83
CA ALA A 82 17.77 -34.13 21.23
C ALA A 82 19.22 -34.63 21.40
N ALA A 83 20.22 -33.92 20.86
CA ALA A 83 21.62 -34.21 21.12
C ALA A 83 22.00 -33.77 22.54
N GLU A 84 21.87 -34.69 23.52
CA GLU A 84 22.12 -34.48 24.96
C GLU A 84 23.44 -33.73 25.30
N SER A 85 24.43 -33.73 24.39
CA SER A 85 25.73 -33.11 24.59
C SER A 85 25.75 -31.57 24.65
N THR A 86 24.65 -30.88 24.38
CA THR A 86 24.60 -29.40 24.32
C THR A 86 23.60 -28.74 25.27
N LEU A 87 22.87 -29.51 26.09
CA LEU A 87 21.86 -28.97 27.02
C LEU A 87 22.47 -28.65 28.40
N PRO A 88 22.15 -27.48 29.01
CA PRO A 88 22.47 -27.21 30.41
C PRO A 88 21.81 -28.24 31.36
N ASP A 89 22.48 -28.57 32.46
CA ASP A 89 21.96 -29.51 33.47
C ASP A 89 20.53 -29.15 33.92
N GLY A 90 19.57 -30.08 33.69
CA GLY A 90 18.19 -29.97 34.19
C GLY A 90 17.07 -29.84 33.12
N LEU A 91 17.43 -29.87 31.84
CA LEU A 91 16.50 -29.85 30.70
C LEU A 91 16.16 -31.27 30.19
N GLN A 92 14.87 -31.55 29.95
CA GLN A 92 14.37 -32.76 29.30
C GLN A 92 13.45 -32.39 28.13
N VAL A 93 13.53 -33.14 27.03
CA VAL A 93 12.60 -33.07 25.89
C VAL A 93 11.65 -34.26 25.96
N ILE A 94 10.34 -34.04 25.96
CA ILE A 94 9.31 -35.10 25.93
C ILE A 94 8.49 -34.92 24.64
N SER A 95 8.42 -35.95 23.79
CA SER A 95 7.53 -35.92 22.63
C SER A 95 6.09 -36.19 23.07
N LEU A 96 5.13 -35.47 22.50
CA LEU A 96 3.72 -35.83 22.60
C LEU A 96 3.45 -36.96 21.60
N ASP A 97 3.04 -38.13 22.09
CA ASP A 97 2.51 -39.20 21.25
C ASP A 97 1.14 -38.77 20.69
N ALA A 98 1.15 -38.12 19.53
CA ALA A 98 -0.07 -37.81 18.79
C ALA A 98 0.18 -37.90 17.29
N GLU A 99 -0.65 -38.70 16.58
CA GLU A 99 -0.75 -38.62 15.12
C GLU A 99 -1.46 -37.31 14.76
N MET A 100 -0.73 -36.36 14.15
CA MET A 100 -1.32 -35.12 13.63
C MET A 100 -1.37 -35.17 12.10
N PRO A 101 -2.55 -35.23 11.48
CA PRO A 101 -2.69 -35.02 10.05
C PRO A 101 -2.46 -33.54 9.72
N ILE A 102 -1.51 -33.24 8.83
CA ILE A 102 -1.21 -31.88 8.36
C ILE A 102 -1.67 -31.75 6.91
N ALA A 103 -2.58 -30.82 6.64
CA ALA A 103 -3.16 -30.61 5.32
C ALA A 103 -2.53 -29.42 4.54
N ILE A 104 -1.70 -28.58 5.18
CA ILE A 104 -1.20 -27.31 4.62
C ILE A 104 0.20 -26.98 5.18
N ASP A 105 1.03 -26.23 4.43
CA ASP A 105 2.37 -25.77 4.83
C ASP A 105 2.33 -24.91 6.12
N PRO A 106 3.04 -25.28 7.19
CA PRO A 106 3.12 -24.46 8.40
C PRO A 106 4.01 -23.24 8.16
N ALA A 107 3.43 -22.04 8.24
CA ALA A 107 4.16 -20.78 8.10
C ALA A 107 5.14 -20.48 9.26
N TYR A 108 4.95 -21.11 10.44
CA TYR A 108 5.67 -20.80 11.69
C TYR A 108 5.88 -22.04 12.57
N VAL A 109 6.91 -22.02 13.44
CA VAL A 109 7.17 -23.02 14.48
C VAL A 109 7.39 -22.29 15.80
N TYR A 110 6.65 -22.66 16.85
CA TYR A 110 6.77 -22.06 18.19
C TYR A 110 7.37 -23.05 19.19
N LEU A 111 8.17 -22.53 20.13
CA LEU A 111 8.79 -23.31 21.19
C LEU A 111 8.27 -22.78 22.54
N VAL A 112 7.48 -23.59 23.23
CA VAL A 112 6.84 -23.23 24.49
C VAL A 112 7.56 -23.93 25.63
N MET A 113 7.99 -23.16 26.62
CA MET A 113 8.70 -23.68 27.78
C MET A 113 7.83 -23.57 29.03
N GLY A 114 7.97 -24.52 29.94
CA GLY A 114 7.21 -24.56 31.18
C GLY A 114 7.77 -25.51 32.21
N ASN A 115 7.16 -25.52 33.39
CA ASN A 115 7.45 -26.47 34.45
C ASN A 115 6.47 -27.64 34.41
N MET A 116 6.95 -28.83 34.72
CA MET A 116 6.07 -29.94 35.11
C MET A 116 5.78 -29.85 36.60
N GLN A 117 4.51 -29.72 36.98
CA GLN A 117 4.04 -29.86 38.35
C GLN A 117 2.91 -30.88 38.37
N ASP A 118 3.02 -31.87 39.26
CA ASP A 118 1.99 -32.91 39.47
C ASP A 118 1.52 -33.63 38.18
N GLY A 119 2.42 -33.80 37.21
CA GLY A 119 2.09 -34.46 35.93
C GLY A 119 1.39 -33.57 34.91
N GLN A 120 1.17 -32.29 35.21
CA GLN A 120 0.67 -31.29 34.28
C GLN A 120 1.78 -30.34 33.83
N PHE A 121 1.79 -30.03 32.53
CA PHE A 121 2.61 -28.97 31.98
C PHE A 121 2.00 -27.62 32.35
N ILE A 122 2.75 -26.84 33.11
CA ILE A 122 2.44 -25.45 33.42
C ILE A 122 3.37 -24.59 32.56
N PRO A 123 2.89 -23.99 31.46
CA PRO A 123 3.71 -23.07 30.68
C PRO A 123 4.20 -21.94 31.58
N PHE A 124 5.40 -21.41 31.32
CA PHE A 124 5.75 -20.13 31.93
C PHE A 124 4.77 -19.07 31.42
N ASP A 125 4.41 -18.09 32.26
CA ASP A 125 3.56 -16.98 31.84
C ASP A 125 4.16 -16.26 30.60
N ASN A 126 3.33 -15.55 29.84
CA ASN A 126 3.65 -14.95 28.53
C ASN A 126 5.01 -14.22 28.42
N ALA A 127 5.60 -13.77 29.53
CA ALA A 127 6.91 -13.12 29.59
C ALA A 127 8.12 -14.05 29.33
N ASP A 128 7.97 -15.37 29.44
CA ASP A 128 9.08 -16.34 29.35
C ASP A 128 8.96 -17.27 28.12
N ILE A 129 8.11 -16.92 27.14
CA ILE A 129 7.95 -17.70 25.91
C ILE A 129 9.14 -17.46 24.98
N PHE A 130 9.80 -18.52 24.51
CA PHE A 130 10.91 -18.45 23.55
C PHE A 130 10.34 -18.61 22.14
N ALA A 131 9.82 -17.54 21.56
CA ALA A 131 9.36 -17.56 20.16
C ALA A 131 10.51 -17.18 19.19
N ALA A 132 10.78 -18.03 18.21
CA ALA A 132 11.60 -17.64 17.06
C ALA A 132 10.69 -17.61 15.84
N ARG A 133 10.53 -16.43 15.22
CA ARG A 133 9.86 -16.33 13.92
C ARG A 133 10.81 -16.85 12.83
N ILE A 134 10.68 -18.11 12.44
CA ILE A 134 11.54 -18.72 11.44
C ILE A 134 10.86 -18.69 10.06
N ARG A 135 11.29 -17.80 9.16
CA ARG A 135 10.84 -17.76 7.74
C ARG A 135 11.70 -18.67 6.85
N ASN A 136 11.14 -19.15 5.72
CA ASN A 136 11.80 -20.04 4.74
C ASN A 136 13.25 -19.66 4.35
N ARG A 137 13.56 -18.37 4.19
CA ARG A 137 14.94 -17.93 3.84
C ARG A 137 15.92 -17.95 5.03
N LYS A 138 15.42 -17.69 6.25
CA LYS A 138 16.21 -17.91 7.50
C LYS A 138 16.34 -19.39 7.81
N ILE A 139 15.38 -20.23 7.39
CA ILE A 139 15.43 -21.69 7.49
C ILE A 139 16.61 -22.25 6.69
N GLU A 140 16.80 -21.84 5.43
CA GLU A 140 17.95 -22.29 4.61
C GLU A 140 19.28 -21.93 5.28
N VAL A 141 19.42 -20.67 5.74
CA VAL A 141 20.62 -20.20 6.45
C VAL A 141 20.82 -20.94 7.78
N MET A 142 19.75 -21.23 8.52
CA MET A 142 19.81 -22.02 9.77
C MET A 142 20.18 -23.49 9.53
N ILE A 143 19.72 -24.09 8.43
CA ILE A 143 20.09 -25.44 8.00
C ILE A 143 21.57 -25.49 7.63
N GLU A 144 22.10 -24.43 7.02
CA GLU A 144 23.50 -24.33 6.63
C GLU A 144 24.44 -23.92 7.79
N ARG A 145 23.97 -23.11 8.75
CA ARG A 145 24.76 -22.51 9.85
C ARG A 145 23.96 -22.43 11.17
N PRO A 146 23.86 -23.51 11.96
CA PRO A 146 23.00 -23.58 13.15
C PRO A 146 23.50 -22.81 14.41
N THR A 147 24.62 -22.09 14.33
CA THR A 147 25.25 -21.44 15.50
C THR A 147 24.72 -20.03 15.80
N ASP A 148 23.81 -19.51 14.98
CA ASP A 148 23.28 -18.13 15.08
C ASP A 148 21.94 -18.03 15.85
N LEU A 149 21.52 -19.09 16.56
CA LEU A 149 20.32 -19.09 17.39
C LEU A 149 20.63 -18.51 18.77
N TYR A 150 20.09 -17.32 19.05
CA TYR A 150 20.18 -16.70 20.37
C TYR A 150 18.82 -16.77 21.09
N PRO A 151 18.80 -17.12 22.39
CA PRO A 151 17.59 -17.00 23.20
C PRO A 151 17.17 -15.52 23.28
N ARG A 152 15.96 -15.22 22.81
CA ARG A 152 15.34 -13.90 22.99
C ARG A 152 14.20 -14.05 24.00
N ILE A 153 14.34 -13.40 25.15
CA ILE A 153 13.24 -13.22 26.10
C ILE A 153 12.40 -12.09 25.53
N PHE A 154 11.13 -12.37 25.26
CA PHE A 154 10.20 -11.36 24.80
C PHE A 154 9.93 -10.42 25.96
N ASP A 155 9.91 -9.13 25.69
CA ASP A 155 9.40 -8.16 26.63
C ASP A 155 7.97 -7.78 26.21
N PRO A 156 6.92 -8.35 26.83
CA PRO A 156 5.54 -8.03 26.51
C PRO A 156 5.22 -6.54 26.70
N ASP A 157 5.99 -5.82 27.51
CA ASP A 157 5.78 -4.38 27.74
C ASP A 157 6.33 -3.51 26.59
N HIS A 158 7.14 -4.08 25.70
CA HIS A 158 7.72 -3.40 24.54
C HIS A 158 7.41 -4.08 23.19
N ALA A 159 6.68 -5.20 23.21
CA ALA A 159 6.28 -5.92 22.01
C ALA A 159 5.18 -5.20 21.21
N ILE A 160 5.27 -5.30 19.89
CA ILE A 160 4.21 -4.95 18.95
C ILE A 160 3.46 -6.22 18.57
N TYR A 161 2.17 -6.23 18.86
CA TYR A 161 1.27 -7.29 18.47
C TYR A 161 0.78 -7.03 17.05
N TYR A 162 0.57 -8.07 16.26
CA TYR A 162 0.00 -7.95 14.93
C TYR A 162 -1.14 -8.94 14.69
N ILE A 163 -2.10 -8.52 13.87
CA ILE A 163 -3.28 -9.31 13.53
C ILE A 163 -3.56 -9.23 12.03
N HIS A 164 -3.91 -10.35 11.41
CA HIS A 164 -4.37 -10.37 10.03
C HIS A 164 -5.84 -9.95 9.94
N TYR A 165 -6.18 -9.04 9.03
CA TYR A 165 -7.56 -8.57 8.82
C TYR A 165 -8.54 -9.70 8.53
N ASN A 166 -8.10 -10.74 7.81
CA ASN A 166 -8.92 -11.91 7.50
C ASN A 166 -9.24 -12.80 8.72
N SER A 167 -8.62 -12.55 9.87
CA SER A 167 -8.95 -13.22 11.14
C SER A 167 -10.15 -12.58 11.85
N VAL A 168 -10.63 -11.44 11.36
CA VAL A 168 -11.85 -10.76 11.83
C VAL A 168 -12.96 -11.00 10.80
N PRO A 169 -14.24 -11.14 11.21
CA PRO A 169 -15.35 -11.26 10.27
C PRO A 169 -15.32 -10.14 9.23
N GLY A 170 -15.46 -10.49 7.94
CA GLY A 170 -15.40 -9.57 6.79
C GLY A 170 -16.61 -8.62 6.66
N ARG A 171 -17.14 -8.15 7.78
CA ARG A 171 -18.21 -7.16 7.90
C ARG A 171 -17.65 -5.85 8.42
N TYR A 172 -18.33 -4.75 8.12
CA TYR A 172 -17.88 -3.42 8.50
C TYR A 172 -17.76 -3.26 10.02
N ASP A 173 -18.73 -3.75 10.79
CA ASP A 173 -18.70 -3.73 12.26
C ASP A 173 -17.46 -4.40 12.87
N GLY A 174 -17.04 -5.56 12.35
CA GLY A 174 -15.82 -6.24 12.78
C GLY A 174 -14.57 -5.41 12.51
N HIS A 175 -14.44 -4.85 11.29
CA HIS A 175 -13.30 -4.01 10.92
C HIS A 175 -13.25 -2.70 11.71
N THR A 176 -14.39 -2.05 11.94
CA THR A 176 -14.49 -0.84 12.75
C THR A 176 -14.15 -1.11 14.21
N SER A 177 -14.56 -2.25 14.76
CA SER A 177 -14.17 -2.69 16.11
C SER A 177 -12.65 -2.81 16.23
N LEU A 178 -12.01 -3.50 15.27
CA LEU A 178 -10.55 -3.66 15.26
C LEU A 178 -9.83 -2.31 15.16
N ARG A 179 -10.25 -1.43 14.24
CA ARG A 179 -9.64 -0.09 14.07
C ARG A 179 -9.80 0.78 15.31
N ALA A 180 -10.99 0.80 15.93
CA ALA A 180 -11.22 1.55 17.16
C ALA A 180 -10.29 1.09 18.29
N MET A 181 -10.25 -0.23 18.53
CA MET A 181 -9.38 -0.82 19.55
C MET A 181 -7.91 -0.55 19.25
N GLN A 182 -7.49 -0.68 17.98
CA GLN A 182 -6.14 -0.34 17.56
C GLN A 182 -5.78 1.10 17.90
N GLY A 183 -6.66 2.07 17.59
CA GLY A 183 -6.44 3.48 17.92
C GLY A 183 -6.32 3.75 19.41
N ILE A 184 -7.19 3.15 20.22
CA ILE A 184 -7.17 3.28 21.68
C ILE A 184 -5.87 2.67 22.27
N ILE A 185 -5.53 1.45 21.85
CA ILE A 185 -4.33 0.73 22.29
C ILE A 185 -3.07 1.49 21.93
N ASN A 186 -3.00 2.04 20.70
CA ASN A 186 -1.82 2.74 20.22
C ASN A 186 -1.68 4.17 20.77
N ARG A 187 -2.72 4.74 21.39
CA ARG A 187 -2.74 6.15 21.80
C ARG A 187 -1.66 6.53 22.81
N ALA A 188 -1.08 5.61 23.56
CA ALA A 188 0.05 5.90 24.45
C ALA A 188 1.39 5.43 23.87
N GLN A 189 1.38 4.34 23.11
CA GLN A 189 2.57 3.62 22.66
C GLN A 189 2.22 2.71 21.47
N PRO A 190 3.16 2.44 20.54
CA PRO A 190 2.90 1.58 19.38
C PRO A 190 2.82 0.11 19.82
N ARG A 191 1.62 -0.48 19.82
CA ARG A 191 1.37 -1.80 20.40
C ARG A 191 0.59 -2.76 19.50
N LEU A 192 -0.24 -2.28 18.58
CA LEU A 192 -1.05 -3.12 17.70
C LEU A 192 -0.95 -2.70 16.23
N LEU A 193 -0.52 -3.62 15.38
CA LEU A 193 -0.43 -3.53 13.93
C LEU A 193 -1.47 -4.45 13.25
N THR A 194 -2.01 -4.04 12.13
CA THR A 194 -2.95 -4.83 11.33
C THR A 194 -2.36 -5.15 9.95
N LEU A 195 -2.58 -6.38 9.47
CA LEU A 195 -2.11 -6.84 8.16
C LEU A 195 -3.33 -7.07 7.25
N THR A 196 -3.52 -6.20 6.27
CA THR A 196 -4.67 -6.25 5.35
C THR A 196 -4.61 -7.42 4.35
N GLY A 197 -3.42 -8.00 4.14
CA GLY A 197 -3.19 -9.03 3.13
C GLY A 197 -3.21 -8.51 1.67
N GLY A 198 -3.33 -7.19 1.49
CA GLY A 198 -3.31 -6.55 0.18
C GLY A 198 -3.70 -5.08 0.25
N ASN A 199 -2.75 -4.24 0.65
CA ASN A 199 -2.96 -2.79 0.66
C ASN A 199 -3.19 -2.26 -0.78
N PRO A 200 -4.21 -1.40 -1.00
CA PRO A 200 -4.64 -0.98 -2.34
C PRO A 200 -3.70 0.00 -3.05
N PHE A 201 -2.65 0.47 -2.38
CA PHE A 201 -1.63 1.35 -2.95
C PHE A 201 -0.33 0.59 -3.22
N PHE A 202 0.03 -0.34 -2.34
CA PHE A 202 1.10 -1.31 -2.57
C PHE A 202 0.84 -2.55 -1.73
N ARG A 203 0.61 -3.69 -2.39
CA ARG A 203 0.17 -4.96 -1.75
C ARG A 203 0.92 -5.32 -0.49
N HIS A 204 2.24 -5.15 -0.52
CA HIS A 204 3.18 -5.59 0.51
C HIS A 204 3.47 -4.52 1.55
N SER A 205 2.74 -3.40 1.58
CA SER A 205 3.01 -2.29 2.51
C SER A 205 3.06 -2.75 3.96
N ASP A 206 2.01 -3.45 4.43
CA ASP A 206 1.92 -3.85 5.83
C ASP A 206 3.01 -4.89 6.20
N ASP A 207 3.25 -5.86 5.31
CA ASP A 207 4.32 -6.87 5.48
C ASP A 207 5.72 -6.26 5.47
N THR A 208 5.92 -5.17 4.72
CA THR A 208 7.18 -4.44 4.63
C THR A 208 7.41 -3.62 5.89
N TRP A 209 6.39 -2.90 6.38
CA TRP A 209 6.47 -2.20 7.67
C TRP A 209 6.73 -3.15 8.82
N LEU A 210 6.05 -4.29 8.85
CA LEU A 210 6.29 -5.33 9.85
C LEU A 210 7.78 -5.76 9.87
N GLN A 211 8.40 -5.93 8.70
CA GLN A 211 9.83 -6.28 8.60
C GLN A 211 10.76 -5.16 9.04
N ILE A 212 10.43 -3.90 8.69
CA ILE A 212 11.21 -2.72 9.11
C ILE A 212 11.15 -2.56 10.63
N ILE A 213 9.98 -2.75 11.23
CA ILE A 213 9.77 -2.71 12.68
C ILE A 213 10.55 -3.85 13.36
N GLU A 214 10.50 -5.08 12.84
CA GLU A 214 11.32 -6.19 13.33
C GLU A 214 12.82 -5.85 13.29
N ALA A 215 13.28 -5.28 12.18
CA ALA A 215 14.66 -4.88 11.98
C ALA A 215 15.09 -3.69 12.87
N ALA A 216 14.14 -2.86 13.30
CA ALA A 216 14.36 -1.80 14.29
C ALA A 216 14.46 -2.35 15.72
N GLY A 217 14.29 -3.66 15.92
CA GLY A 217 14.51 -4.33 17.19
C GLY A 217 13.25 -4.63 17.99
N TYR A 218 12.06 -4.35 17.46
CA TYR A 218 10.81 -4.70 18.15
C TYR A 218 10.58 -6.21 18.18
N ASP A 219 9.98 -6.66 19.26
CA ASP A 219 9.39 -7.99 19.34
C ASP A 219 8.02 -7.98 18.66
N LEU A 220 7.76 -9.00 17.83
CA LEU A 220 6.53 -9.12 17.06
C LEU A 220 5.75 -10.35 17.48
N ILE A 221 4.50 -10.17 17.91
CA ILE A 221 3.65 -11.24 18.43
C ILE A 221 2.33 -11.29 17.65
N GLU A 222 2.02 -12.43 17.05
CA GLU A 222 0.76 -12.61 16.33
C GLU A 222 -0.40 -12.86 17.29
N ILE A 223 -1.55 -12.24 17.02
CA ILE A 223 -2.83 -12.51 17.68
C ILE A 223 -3.94 -12.71 16.65
N PHE A 224 -5.00 -13.39 17.07
CA PHE A 224 -6.09 -13.82 16.18
C PHE A 224 -7.44 -13.34 16.71
N GLY A 225 -8.26 -12.78 15.81
CA GLY A 225 -9.61 -12.34 16.12
C GLY A 225 -9.69 -11.12 17.05
N LEU A 226 -10.91 -10.63 17.27
CA LEU A 226 -11.17 -9.53 18.21
C LEU A 226 -10.99 -10.00 19.66
N GLU A 227 -11.22 -11.28 19.90
CA GLU A 227 -11.06 -11.96 21.17
C GLU A 227 -9.60 -11.92 21.62
N GLY A 228 -8.66 -12.27 20.73
CA GLY A 228 -7.23 -12.21 21.03
C GLY A 228 -6.75 -10.79 21.34
N VAL A 229 -7.29 -9.78 20.65
CA VAL A 229 -7.02 -8.36 20.95
C VAL A 229 -7.50 -8.02 22.35
N LEU A 230 -8.76 -8.35 22.69
CA LEU A 230 -9.31 -7.99 23.99
C LEU A 230 -8.64 -8.73 25.14
N HIS A 231 -8.34 -10.02 24.99
CA HIS A 231 -7.59 -10.80 25.99
C HIS A 231 -6.21 -10.20 26.28
N THR A 232 -5.53 -9.74 25.23
CA THR A 232 -4.19 -9.15 25.34
C THR A 232 -4.22 -7.75 25.95
N PHE A 233 -5.21 -6.94 25.57
CA PHE A 233 -5.22 -5.50 25.85
C PHE A 233 -6.36 -5.05 26.75
N LYS A 234 -7.02 -5.95 27.48
CA LYS A 234 -8.19 -5.63 28.34
C LYS A 234 -7.97 -4.42 29.25
N ASP A 235 -6.75 -4.23 29.78
CA ASP A 235 -6.43 -3.16 30.72
C ASP A 235 -6.32 -1.77 30.04
N HIS A 236 -6.36 -1.72 28.71
CA HIS A 236 -6.50 -0.47 27.94
C HIS A 236 -7.96 -0.02 27.84
N PHE A 237 -8.91 -0.83 28.31
CA PHE A 237 -10.33 -0.55 28.18
C PHE A 237 -11.02 -0.44 29.56
N ASN A 238 -11.89 0.55 29.70
CA ASN A 238 -12.73 0.77 30.89
C ASN A 238 -13.98 -0.13 30.92
N GLY A 239 -14.33 -0.73 29.79
CA GLY A 239 -15.50 -1.59 29.63
C GLY A 239 -15.82 -1.88 28.16
N ILE A 240 -16.93 -2.55 27.91
CA ILE A 240 -17.41 -2.92 26.58
C ILE A 240 -18.63 -2.08 26.21
N ILE A 241 -18.70 -1.61 24.97
CA ILE A 241 -19.93 -1.14 24.33
C ILE A 241 -20.26 -2.03 23.14
N ALA A 242 -21.56 -2.21 22.87
CA ALA A 242 -22.06 -3.08 21.81
C ALA A 242 -22.86 -2.29 20.78
N PHE A 243 -22.72 -2.66 19.52
CA PHE A 243 -23.39 -1.98 18.42
C PHE A 243 -23.72 -2.92 17.28
N LYS A 244 -24.63 -2.51 16.39
CA LYS A 244 -24.97 -3.22 15.16
C LYS A 244 -24.53 -2.42 13.95
N ASP A 245 -24.81 -3.01 12.79
CA ASP A 245 -24.42 -2.50 11.49
C ASP A 245 -25.65 -2.12 10.64
N ASN A 246 -26.66 -1.48 11.25
CA ASN A 246 -27.96 -1.28 10.60
C ASN A 246 -28.05 0.03 9.82
N LEU A 247 -27.44 1.11 10.32
CA LEU A 247 -27.55 2.44 9.73
C LEU A 247 -26.45 2.65 8.68
N LYS A 248 -26.66 2.04 7.51
CA LYS A 248 -25.73 2.12 6.37
C LYS A 248 -25.69 3.51 5.74
N SER A 249 -24.49 3.90 5.31
CA SER A 249 -24.23 5.09 4.51
C SER A 249 -24.63 4.89 3.04
N TYR A 250 -24.42 5.90 2.19
CA TYR A 250 -24.79 5.90 0.76
C TYR A 250 -24.19 4.72 -0.02
N ASN A 251 -23.02 4.20 0.39
CA ASN A 251 -22.32 3.10 -0.29
C ASN A 251 -22.76 1.70 0.16
N GLN A 252 -23.69 1.59 1.13
CA GLN A 252 -24.18 0.33 1.71
C GLN A 252 -23.12 -0.55 2.42
N TRP A 253 -21.86 -0.12 2.43
CA TRP A 253 -20.74 -0.78 3.10
C TRP A 253 -20.50 -0.16 4.48
N VAL A 254 -20.21 1.15 4.50
CA VAL A 254 -19.97 1.97 5.69
C VAL A 254 -21.24 2.10 6.52
N SER A 255 -21.07 2.21 7.84
CA SER A 255 -22.16 2.22 8.81
C SER A 255 -21.96 3.29 9.86
N ALA A 256 -22.82 4.29 9.83
CA ALA A 256 -22.73 5.40 10.77
C ALA A 256 -22.97 4.95 12.22
N GLU A 257 -23.74 3.87 12.43
CA GLU A 257 -23.92 3.27 13.76
C GLU A 257 -22.59 2.71 14.31
N SER A 258 -21.83 2.00 13.46
CA SER A 258 -20.51 1.49 13.84
C SER A 258 -19.52 2.63 14.06
N ASP A 259 -19.58 3.66 13.21
CA ASP A 259 -18.73 4.85 13.33
C ASP A 259 -19.03 5.63 14.62
N PHE A 260 -20.31 5.75 15.00
CA PHE A 260 -20.73 6.33 16.27
C PHE A 260 -20.17 5.56 17.47
N ALA A 261 -20.28 4.22 17.44
CA ALA A 261 -19.71 3.38 18.49
C ALA A 261 -18.21 3.59 18.63
N LEU A 262 -17.45 3.60 17.52
CA LEU A 262 -16.02 3.89 17.51
C LEU A 262 -15.70 5.27 18.11
N MET A 263 -16.44 6.31 17.69
CA MET A 263 -16.24 7.68 18.18
C MET A 263 -16.53 7.80 19.68
N MET A 264 -17.56 7.13 20.20
CA MET A 264 -17.82 7.13 21.64
C MET A 264 -16.77 6.32 22.40
N ALA A 265 -16.43 5.14 21.90
CA ALA A 265 -15.40 4.28 22.48
C ALA A 265 -14.05 5.00 22.62
N SER A 266 -13.66 5.81 21.64
CA SER A 266 -12.40 6.55 21.67
C SER A 266 -12.37 7.65 22.75
N LEU A 267 -13.52 8.17 23.17
CA LEU A 267 -13.62 9.18 24.23
C LEU A 267 -13.61 8.60 25.65
N VAL A 268 -14.13 7.38 25.82
CA VAL A 268 -14.29 6.74 27.14
C VAL A 268 -13.40 5.52 27.35
N ASP A 269 -12.52 5.23 26.39
CA ASP A 269 -11.66 4.07 26.35
C ASP A 269 -12.44 2.77 26.53
N ALA A 270 -13.55 2.60 25.81
CA ALA A 270 -14.30 1.35 25.80
C ALA A 270 -13.88 0.48 24.61
N ALA A 271 -14.02 -0.84 24.73
CA ALA A 271 -13.91 -1.76 23.60
C ALA A 271 -15.25 -1.81 22.87
N PRO A 272 -15.35 -1.30 21.62
CA PRO A 272 -16.56 -1.44 20.82
C PRO A 272 -16.57 -2.81 20.15
N LEU A 273 -17.64 -3.59 20.38
CA LEU A 273 -17.79 -4.94 19.82
C LEU A 273 -19.11 -5.10 19.04
N PRO A 274 -19.13 -5.94 17.99
CA PRO A 274 -20.37 -6.29 17.33
C PRO A 274 -21.36 -6.93 18.29
N PHE A 275 -22.64 -6.62 18.13
CA PHE A 275 -23.70 -7.14 18.98
C PHE A 275 -23.70 -8.67 19.01
N GLY A 276 -23.83 -9.25 20.20
CA GLY A 276 -23.73 -10.69 20.44
C GLY A 276 -22.33 -11.17 20.83
N LEU A 277 -21.26 -10.54 20.35
CA LEU A 277 -19.89 -10.91 20.74
C LEU A 277 -19.55 -10.43 22.16
N HIS A 278 -20.08 -9.27 22.56
CA HIS A 278 -19.81 -8.68 23.89
C HIS A 278 -20.15 -9.62 25.05
N THR A 279 -21.23 -10.41 24.99
CA THR A 279 -21.64 -11.29 26.09
C THR A 279 -20.62 -12.39 26.36
N VAL A 280 -20.05 -12.95 25.30
CA VAL A 280 -19.01 -13.99 25.41
C VAL A 280 -17.74 -13.35 25.95
N LEU A 281 -17.33 -12.22 25.38
CA LEU A 281 -16.08 -11.57 25.74
C LEU A 281 -16.08 -10.92 27.14
N GLU A 282 -17.22 -10.42 27.61
CA GLU A 282 -17.39 -10.01 29.01
C GLU A 282 -17.14 -11.18 29.96
N ALA A 283 -17.75 -12.34 29.68
CA ALA A 283 -17.61 -13.53 30.53
C ALA A 283 -16.18 -14.08 30.52
N GLU A 284 -15.49 -14.03 29.38
CA GLU A 284 -14.12 -14.56 29.23
C GLU A 284 -13.04 -13.62 29.78
N THR A 285 -13.17 -12.32 29.59
CA THR A 285 -12.13 -11.33 29.96
C THR A 285 -12.36 -10.72 31.34
N GLY A 286 -13.60 -10.75 31.85
CA GLY A 286 -14.03 -10.02 33.03
C GLY A 286 -14.18 -8.51 32.81
N LEU A 287 -14.05 -8.03 31.57
CA LEU A 287 -14.25 -6.62 31.22
C LEU A 287 -15.77 -6.33 31.17
N PRO A 288 -16.30 -5.41 32.00
CA PRO A 288 -17.73 -5.26 32.16
C PRO A 288 -18.39 -4.63 30.94
N PHE A 289 -19.61 -5.07 30.61
CA PHE A 289 -20.48 -4.32 29.72
C PHE A 289 -20.94 -3.01 30.37
N LEU A 290 -20.77 -1.89 29.68
CA LEU A 290 -21.14 -0.57 30.17
C LEU A 290 -22.61 -0.30 29.92
N GLU A 291 -23.51 -0.71 30.82
CA GLU A 291 -24.96 -0.42 30.70
C GLU A 291 -25.23 1.05 30.33
N THR A 292 -24.51 1.96 30.98
CA THR A 292 -24.47 3.38 30.62
C THR A 292 -23.08 3.97 30.82
N PHE A 293 -22.76 5.03 30.07
CA PHE A 293 -21.54 5.81 30.22
C PHE A 293 -21.81 7.31 29.97
N GLU A 294 -20.91 8.17 30.44
CA GLU A 294 -21.06 9.63 30.34
C GLU A 294 -20.12 10.22 29.30
N VAL A 295 -20.65 11.03 28.38
CA VAL A 295 -19.87 11.83 27.43
C VAL A 295 -20.43 13.25 27.40
N ALA A 296 -19.57 14.25 27.63
CA ALA A 296 -19.96 15.66 27.63
C ALA A 296 -21.16 16.01 28.55
N GLY A 297 -21.34 15.27 29.66
CA GLY A 297 -22.49 15.44 30.57
C GLY A 297 -23.81 14.86 30.04
N HIS A 298 -23.73 14.00 29.02
CA HIS A 298 -24.83 13.19 28.54
C HIS A 298 -24.61 11.72 28.93
N THR A 299 -25.65 11.11 29.48
CA THR A 299 -25.71 9.67 29.69
C THR A 299 -26.06 8.97 28.38
N LEU A 300 -25.22 8.04 27.94
CA LEU A 300 -25.43 7.17 26.79
C LEU A 300 -25.58 5.72 27.25
N SER A 301 -26.28 4.90 26.47
CA SER A 301 -26.38 3.45 26.66
C SER A 301 -25.18 2.76 26.00
N GLY A 302 -24.60 1.74 26.64
CA GLY A 302 -23.58 0.88 26.02
C GLY A 302 -24.10 0.02 24.89
N ASP A 303 -25.41 -0.22 24.82
CA ASP A 303 -26.08 -0.64 23.59
C ASP A 303 -26.33 0.60 22.73
N ILE A 304 -25.43 0.84 21.77
CA ILE A 304 -25.45 1.99 20.88
C ILE A 304 -26.67 1.97 19.97
N THR A 305 -27.13 0.79 19.53
CA THR A 305 -28.34 0.66 18.73
C THR A 305 -29.54 1.22 19.51
N SER A 306 -29.68 0.79 20.77
CA SER A 306 -30.75 1.24 21.65
C SER A 306 -30.69 2.74 21.93
N TYR A 307 -29.49 3.30 22.11
CA TYR A 307 -29.29 4.74 22.28
C TYR A 307 -29.80 5.54 21.07
N LEU A 308 -29.36 5.18 19.85
CA LEU A 308 -29.74 5.92 18.65
C LEU A 308 -31.25 5.83 18.38
N GLN A 309 -31.88 4.69 18.66
CA GLN A 309 -33.33 4.53 18.56
C GLN A 309 -34.09 5.41 19.56
N GLN A 310 -33.59 5.57 20.79
CA GLN A 310 -34.19 6.42 21.81
C GLN A 310 -34.09 7.91 21.44
N GLU A 311 -32.98 8.33 20.81
CA GLU A 311 -32.81 9.68 20.27
C GLU A 311 -33.61 9.90 18.96
N GLY A 312 -34.29 8.88 18.44
CA GLY A 312 -35.11 8.97 17.23
C GLY A 312 -34.31 9.06 15.93
N ILE A 313 -33.05 8.64 15.96
CA ILE A 313 -32.15 8.66 14.81
C ILE A 313 -32.40 7.43 13.94
N THR A 314 -32.66 7.64 12.65
CA THR A 314 -33.15 6.59 11.74
C THR A 314 -32.32 6.40 10.47
N ASP A 315 -31.35 7.28 10.20
CA ASP A 315 -30.48 7.23 9.03
C ASP A 315 -29.05 7.66 9.37
N ALA A 316 -28.12 7.37 8.46
CA ALA A 316 -26.69 7.67 8.65
C ALA A 316 -26.41 9.17 8.84
N TYR A 317 -27.10 10.03 8.07
CA TYR A 317 -26.95 11.48 8.22
C TYR A 317 -27.32 11.94 9.64
N GLY A 318 -28.43 11.45 10.19
CA GLY A 318 -28.90 11.83 11.52
C GLY A 318 -27.90 11.45 12.61
N VAL A 319 -27.15 10.36 12.42
CA VAL A 319 -26.05 9.98 13.33
C VAL A 319 -24.93 11.02 13.28
N TYR A 320 -24.46 11.40 12.09
CA TYR A 320 -23.39 12.40 11.94
C TYR A 320 -23.80 13.79 12.45
N GLU A 321 -25.03 14.21 12.15
CA GLU A 321 -25.62 15.44 12.66
C GLU A 321 -25.69 15.42 14.20
N HIS A 322 -26.10 14.30 14.79
CA HIS A 322 -26.17 14.13 16.24
C HIS A 322 -24.79 14.21 16.90
N VAL A 323 -23.78 13.55 16.31
CA VAL A 323 -22.39 13.62 16.79
C VAL A 323 -21.92 15.06 16.83
N PHE A 324 -22.07 15.78 15.72
CA PHE A 324 -21.62 17.16 15.62
C PHE A 324 -22.41 18.09 16.56
N ASN A 325 -23.73 17.98 16.60
CA ASN A 325 -24.57 18.87 17.38
C ASN A 325 -24.41 18.69 18.89
N ARG A 326 -24.14 17.46 19.35
CA ARG A 326 -24.14 17.13 20.77
C ARG A 326 -22.75 16.96 21.37
N PHE A 327 -21.77 16.50 20.60
CA PHE A 327 -20.48 16.04 21.13
C PHE A 327 -19.26 16.77 20.54
N ARG A 328 -19.39 17.67 19.55
CA ARG A 328 -18.23 18.34 18.91
C ARG A 328 -17.21 18.99 19.85
N THR A 329 -17.62 19.42 21.05
CA THR A 329 -16.74 20.11 21.99
C THR A 329 -15.80 19.19 22.77
N VAL A 330 -16.06 17.88 22.80
CA VAL A 330 -15.20 16.90 23.50
C VAL A 330 -14.27 16.14 22.56
N PHE A 331 -14.53 16.19 21.25
CA PHE A 331 -13.61 15.67 20.24
C PHE A 331 -12.47 16.64 19.95
N ASN A 332 -11.51 16.16 19.16
CA ASN A 332 -10.45 16.97 18.58
C ASN A 332 -11.01 18.24 17.92
N ARG A 333 -10.47 19.38 18.33
CA ARG A 333 -10.97 20.70 17.92
C ARG A 333 -10.18 21.32 16.77
N THR A 334 -9.09 20.68 16.37
CA THR A 334 -8.20 21.13 15.29
C THR A 334 -8.24 20.20 14.08
N ALA A 335 -8.85 19.02 14.20
CA ALA A 335 -8.95 18.06 13.11
C ALA A 335 -10.24 17.21 13.14
N TYR A 336 -10.71 16.81 11.96
CA TYR A 336 -11.71 15.75 11.78
C TYR A 336 -11.34 14.83 10.61
N MET A 337 -12.01 13.67 10.48
CA MET A 337 -11.80 12.70 9.41
C MET A 337 -13.00 12.59 8.46
N SER A 338 -12.74 12.45 7.15
CA SER A 338 -13.78 12.34 6.11
C SER A 338 -13.56 11.15 5.16
N LEU A 339 -14.65 10.44 4.83
CA LEU A 339 -14.81 9.34 3.85
C LEU A 339 -13.92 8.08 3.99
N THR A 340 -12.68 8.20 4.47
CA THR A 340 -11.69 7.11 4.45
C THR A 340 -11.76 6.26 5.73
N SER A 341 -12.66 5.28 5.75
CA SER A 341 -12.84 4.38 6.91
C SER A 341 -11.59 3.54 7.24
N GLU A 342 -10.70 3.34 6.28
CA GLU A 342 -9.47 2.55 6.37
C GLU A 342 -8.51 3.04 7.46
N VAL A 343 -8.62 4.31 7.84
CA VAL A 343 -7.69 5.04 8.71
C VAL A 343 -8.33 5.39 10.06
N MET A 344 -9.48 4.79 10.37
CA MET A 344 -10.21 5.05 11.62
C MET A 344 -9.42 4.73 12.88
N ASP A 345 -8.37 3.91 12.79
CA ASP A 345 -7.46 3.68 13.91
C ASP A 345 -6.79 4.99 14.34
N TYR A 346 -6.37 5.83 13.39
CA TYR A 346 -5.80 7.13 13.70
C TYR A 346 -6.85 8.12 14.21
N ALA A 347 -8.06 8.13 13.63
CA ALA A 347 -9.16 8.95 14.16
C ALA A 347 -9.50 8.59 15.62
N ALA A 348 -9.49 7.30 15.97
CA ALA A 348 -9.72 6.84 17.33
C ALA A 348 -8.55 7.20 18.28
N SER A 349 -7.31 7.11 17.81
CA SER A 349 -6.12 7.56 18.57
C SER A 349 -6.21 9.06 18.87
N GLU A 350 -6.47 9.88 17.86
CA GLU A 350 -6.48 11.34 17.95
C GLU A 350 -7.83 11.94 18.35
N GLN A 351 -8.80 11.08 18.70
CA GLN A 351 -10.16 11.42 19.12
C GLN A 351 -10.85 12.40 18.14
N MET A 352 -10.78 12.09 16.85
CA MET A 352 -11.40 12.89 15.78
C MET A 352 -12.86 12.46 15.57
N MET A 353 -13.71 13.41 15.18
CA MET A 353 -15.00 13.07 14.59
C MET A 353 -14.77 12.48 13.19
N PHE A 354 -15.51 11.44 12.83
CA PHE A 354 -15.53 10.83 11.50
C PHE A 354 -16.85 11.11 10.78
N PHE A 355 -16.78 11.48 9.50
CA PHE A 355 -17.92 11.81 8.67
C PHE A 355 -17.84 11.18 7.26
N ASP A 356 -18.75 10.26 6.94
CA ASP A 356 -18.93 9.74 5.57
C ASP A 356 -19.96 10.59 4.79
N LEU A 357 -19.61 11.86 4.53
CA LEU A 357 -20.47 12.88 3.93
C LEU A 357 -20.02 13.28 2.50
N LYS A 358 -20.95 13.30 1.55
CA LYS A 358 -20.74 13.72 0.15
C LYS A 358 -20.98 15.22 -0.05
N MET A 359 -20.08 16.05 0.49
CA MET A 359 -20.25 17.51 0.56
C MET A 359 -20.45 18.24 -0.78
N THR A 360 -19.98 17.66 -1.91
CA THR A 360 -20.14 18.28 -3.24
C THR A 360 -21.22 17.61 -4.08
N GLN A 361 -21.65 16.40 -3.72
CA GLN A 361 -22.62 15.61 -4.49
C GLN A 361 -24.01 15.48 -3.82
N SER A 362 -24.15 15.86 -2.54
CA SER A 362 -25.43 15.82 -1.79
C SER A 362 -25.70 17.18 -1.13
N GLU A 363 -26.86 17.80 -1.42
CA GLU A 363 -27.26 19.07 -0.81
C GLU A 363 -27.41 18.97 0.72
N ARG A 364 -27.92 17.82 1.20
CA ARG A 364 -28.11 17.55 2.63
C ARG A 364 -26.75 17.44 3.33
N ASP A 365 -25.83 16.67 2.77
CA ASP A 365 -24.49 16.47 3.33
C ASP A 365 -23.67 17.76 3.27
N ARG A 366 -23.88 18.56 2.22
CA ARG A 366 -23.27 19.88 2.07
C ARG A 366 -23.66 20.82 3.21
N ALA A 367 -24.94 20.86 3.60
CA ALA A 367 -25.40 21.72 4.68
C ALA A 367 -24.70 21.39 6.02
N LEU A 368 -24.65 20.11 6.39
CA LEU A 368 -23.93 19.68 7.59
C LEU A 368 -22.41 19.96 7.47
N SER A 369 -21.83 19.77 6.29
CA SER A 369 -20.42 20.07 6.04
C SER A 369 -20.12 21.57 6.16
N GLU A 370 -21.04 22.45 5.76
CA GLU A 370 -20.93 23.91 5.95
C GLU A 370 -20.90 24.25 7.44
N ASP A 371 -21.78 23.64 8.24
CA ASP A 371 -21.82 23.84 9.70
C ASP A 371 -20.54 23.33 10.39
N ILE A 372 -20.05 22.15 10.00
CA ILE A 372 -18.80 21.56 10.49
C ILE A 372 -17.63 22.50 10.21
N ASN A 373 -17.42 22.86 8.95
CA ASN A 373 -16.27 23.66 8.54
C ASN A 373 -16.35 25.10 9.09
N ALA A 374 -17.54 25.69 9.20
CA ALA A 374 -17.73 27.00 9.83
C ALA A 374 -17.39 26.97 11.34
N TRP A 375 -17.71 25.88 12.04
CA TRP A 375 -17.33 25.74 13.44
C TRP A 375 -15.80 25.61 13.60
N PHE A 376 -15.14 24.82 12.77
CA PHE A 376 -13.67 24.72 12.81
C PHE A 376 -13.00 26.06 12.45
N GLN A 377 -13.50 26.77 11.43
CA GLN A 377 -13.03 28.12 11.08
C GLN A 377 -13.18 29.10 12.25
N ALA A 378 -14.32 29.07 12.96
CA ALA A 378 -14.57 29.99 14.07
C ALA A 378 -13.67 29.74 15.30
N ASN A 379 -13.05 28.56 15.38
CA ASN A 379 -12.23 28.15 16.53
C ASN A 379 -10.74 28.03 16.22
N ASN A 380 -10.33 28.08 14.94
CA ASN A 380 -8.96 27.85 14.52
C ASN A 380 -8.57 28.81 13.40
N THR A 381 -7.28 29.17 13.32
CA THR A 381 -6.76 29.92 12.17
C THR A 381 -6.71 29.05 10.91
N HIS A 382 -6.43 27.75 11.07
CA HIS A 382 -6.59 26.71 10.07
C HIS A 382 -6.85 25.38 10.79
N PHE A 383 -7.37 24.36 10.10
CA PHE A 383 -7.65 23.05 10.69
C PHE A 383 -7.40 21.92 9.68
N SER A 384 -7.21 20.70 10.17
CA SER A 384 -6.92 19.53 9.34
C SER A 384 -8.17 18.70 9.05
N VAL A 385 -8.27 18.20 7.83
CA VAL A 385 -9.27 17.24 7.38
C VAL A 385 -8.53 16.00 6.92
N TYR A 386 -8.44 14.99 7.79
CA TYR A 386 -7.84 13.72 7.43
C TYR A 386 -8.79 12.91 6.55
N GLY A 387 -8.26 12.20 5.56
CA GLY A 387 -9.02 11.26 4.74
C GLY A 387 -9.06 11.66 3.29
N TRP A 388 -10.23 11.56 2.67
CA TRP A 388 -10.44 11.92 1.28
C TRP A 388 -11.78 12.64 1.10
N VAL A 389 -12.05 13.02 -0.13
CA VAL A 389 -13.22 13.81 -0.51
C VAL A 389 -13.96 13.17 -1.69
N ASP A 390 -15.17 13.64 -1.96
CA ASP A 390 -16.03 13.05 -2.97
C ASP A 390 -15.69 13.49 -4.40
N HIS A 391 -15.37 14.77 -4.59
CA HIS A 391 -14.83 15.30 -5.84
C HIS A 391 -13.65 16.23 -5.52
N GLU A 392 -12.43 15.77 -5.82
CA GLU A 392 -11.16 16.39 -5.42
C GLU A 392 -11.14 17.91 -5.58
N SER A 393 -11.24 18.44 -6.81
CA SER A 393 -11.12 19.88 -7.04
C SER A 393 -12.22 20.71 -6.38
N SER A 394 -13.45 20.19 -6.33
CA SER A 394 -14.60 20.94 -5.80
C SER A 394 -14.63 20.93 -4.28
N ALA A 395 -14.23 19.81 -3.67
CA ALA A 395 -14.19 19.66 -2.23
C ALA A 395 -12.96 20.34 -1.63
N LEU A 396 -11.82 20.33 -2.34
CA LEU A 396 -10.65 21.11 -1.96
C LEU A 396 -10.98 22.60 -1.85
N ASP A 397 -11.59 23.17 -2.89
CA ASP A 397 -12.09 24.56 -2.89
C ASP A 397 -13.09 24.79 -1.75
N PHE A 398 -14.04 23.86 -1.57
CA PHE A 398 -15.03 23.95 -0.51
C PHE A 398 -14.43 23.97 0.90
N ILE A 399 -13.44 23.14 1.19
CA ILE A 399 -12.79 23.06 2.51
C ILE A 399 -11.83 24.25 2.71
N SER A 400 -11.05 24.58 1.68
CA SER A 400 -10.03 25.63 1.71
C SER A 400 -10.63 27.02 1.98
N LYS A 401 -11.83 27.32 1.49
CA LYS A 401 -12.52 28.60 1.78
C LYS A 401 -12.84 28.82 3.27
N TYR A 402 -12.84 27.76 4.09
CA TYR A 402 -12.99 27.83 5.54
C TYR A 402 -11.62 27.84 6.28
N GLY A 403 -10.51 27.77 5.55
CA GLY A 403 -9.17 27.61 6.13
C GLY A 403 -8.81 26.16 6.47
N GLY A 404 -9.54 25.18 5.93
CA GLY A 404 -9.24 23.77 6.11
C GLY A 404 -8.10 23.29 5.18
N VAL A 405 -7.35 22.31 5.67
CA VAL A 405 -6.23 21.66 4.99
C VAL A 405 -6.50 20.16 4.91
N ILE A 406 -6.45 19.54 3.73
CA ILE A 406 -6.74 18.12 3.58
C ILE A 406 -5.46 17.30 3.79
N ASN A 407 -5.40 16.47 4.83
CA ASN A 407 -4.33 15.52 5.06
C ASN A 407 -4.73 14.17 4.44
N VAL A 408 -4.26 13.94 3.22
CA VAL A 408 -4.69 12.79 2.41
C VAL A 408 -4.11 11.49 2.96
N VAL A 409 -5.01 10.61 3.42
CA VAL A 409 -4.68 9.30 3.98
C VAL A 409 -5.55 8.21 3.34
N GLY A 410 -5.03 6.98 3.33
CA GLY A 410 -5.72 5.80 2.79
C GLY A 410 -5.20 4.45 3.28
N ASN A 411 -4.08 4.45 4.03
CA ASN A 411 -3.48 3.23 4.59
C ASN A 411 -3.88 3.12 6.06
N GLY A 412 -4.20 1.91 6.53
CA GLY A 412 -4.34 1.65 7.96
C GLY A 412 -3.00 1.74 8.70
N ASN A 413 -3.03 1.47 10.01
CA ASN A 413 -1.87 1.48 10.92
C ASN A 413 -1.27 2.85 11.22
N LEU A 414 -1.94 3.95 10.87
CA LEU A 414 -1.43 5.30 11.16
C LEU A 414 -1.37 5.59 12.66
N SER A 415 -2.28 5.01 13.47
CA SER A 415 -2.19 5.07 14.93
C SER A 415 -0.90 4.46 15.48
N LEU A 416 -0.40 3.38 14.87
CA LEU A 416 0.87 2.78 15.27
C LEU A 416 2.06 3.57 14.71
N LEU A 417 2.04 3.88 13.42
CA LEU A 417 3.17 4.52 12.73
C LEU A 417 3.46 5.94 13.26
N SER A 418 2.44 6.66 13.73
CA SER A 418 2.62 7.98 14.37
C SER A 418 3.29 7.92 15.74
N ARG A 419 3.30 6.75 16.41
CA ARG A 419 3.83 6.59 17.77
C ARG A 419 5.15 5.85 17.84
N LEU A 420 5.65 5.35 16.71
CA LEU A 420 6.99 4.79 16.64
C LEU A 420 8.03 5.92 16.84
N PRO A 421 8.90 5.80 17.84
CA PRO A 421 9.93 6.80 18.12
C PRO A 421 11.06 6.73 17.09
N ILE A 422 11.75 7.86 16.93
CA ILE A 422 13.07 7.97 16.30
C ILE A 422 14.07 8.50 17.33
N ASP A 423 15.36 8.54 16.98
CA ASP A 423 16.36 9.21 17.80
C ASP A 423 15.99 10.71 17.93
N PRO A 424 15.81 11.26 19.16
CA PRO A 424 15.47 12.67 19.36
C PRO A 424 16.49 13.65 18.78
N ASP A 425 17.74 13.21 18.56
CA ASP A 425 18.80 14.00 17.94
C ASP A 425 18.83 13.88 16.40
N THR A 426 17.84 13.20 15.80
CA THR A 426 17.72 13.08 14.34
C THR A 426 17.54 14.46 13.72
N VAL A 427 18.45 14.80 12.80
CA VAL A 427 18.33 15.98 11.93
C VAL A 427 18.07 15.50 10.52
N PHE A 428 16.97 15.94 9.93
CA PHE A 428 16.68 15.64 8.54
C PHE A 428 17.54 16.53 7.64
N THR A 429 18.27 15.91 6.71
CA THR A 429 19.10 16.61 5.74
C THR A 429 18.94 15.93 4.39
N GLN A 430 18.71 16.74 3.36
CA GLN A 430 18.66 16.26 1.99
C GLN A 430 19.99 15.64 1.61
N LYS A 431 19.95 14.36 1.24
CA LYS A 431 21.13 13.63 0.76
C LYS A 431 21.44 13.89 -0.71
N ALA A 432 20.51 14.52 -1.43
CA ALA A 432 20.68 14.83 -2.84
C ALA A 432 21.99 15.60 -3.05
N GLU A 433 22.87 15.07 -3.89
CA GLU A 433 24.12 15.75 -4.25
C GLU A 433 23.85 16.70 -5.42
N TYR A 434 24.44 17.89 -5.35
CA TYR A 434 24.30 18.92 -6.38
C TYR A 434 25.50 18.90 -7.32
N VAL A 435 25.25 18.85 -8.63
CA VAL A 435 26.24 19.17 -9.66
C VAL A 435 26.52 20.68 -9.55
N SER A 436 27.79 21.05 -9.43
CA SER A 436 28.17 22.38 -8.92
C SER A 436 28.27 23.47 -9.99
N THR A 437 27.92 23.22 -11.26
CA THR A 437 28.06 24.26 -12.30
C THR A 437 27.01 24.14 -13.41
N TYR A 438 26.26 25.23 -13.59
CA TYR A 438 25.37 25.41 -14.74
C TYR A 438 26.17 25.50 -16.05
N ASP A 439 25.88 24.60 -16.98
CA ASP A 439 26.41 24.57 -18.34
C ASP A 439 25.33 25.03 -19.35
N THR A 440 25.63 26.09 -20.10
CA THR A 440 24.72 26.68 -21.10
C THR A 440 24.53 25.82 -22.35
N ASP A 441 25.39 24.82 -22.58
CA ASP A 441 25.31 23.95 -23.75
C ASP A 441 24.42 22.71 -23.49
N LYS A 442 24.00 22.49 -22.25
CA LYS A 442 23.13 21.38 -21.86
C LYS A 442 21.63 21.71 -21.95
N LYS A 443 20.83 20.66 -22.04
CA LYS A 443 19.40 20.64 -21.72
C LYS A 443 19.17 19.91 -20.40
N TYR A 444 18.42 20.50 -19.49
CA TYR A 444 18.15 19.98 -18.16
C TYR A 444 16.79 19.29 -18.11
N VAL A 445 16.80 18.08 -17.57
CA VAL A 445 15.63 17.20 -17.45
C VAL A 445 15.40 16.89 -15.98
N THR A 446 14.14 16.87 -15.56
CA THR A 446 13.78 16.47 -14.19
C THR A 446 12.53 15.60 -14.17
N PHE A 447 12.45 14.68 -13.21
CA PHE A 447 11.35 13.72 -13.05
C PHE A 447 10.70 13.88 -11.66
N PHE A 448 9.38 13.95 -11.63
CA PHE A 448 8.59 14.09 -10.41
C PHE A 448 7.68 12.89 -10.20
N ALA A 449 7.81 12.26 -9.03
CA ALA A 449 6.77 11.43 -8.47
C ALA A 449 5.69 12.33 -7.86
N SER A 450 4.47 12.30 -8.41
CA SER A 450 3.33 13.08 -7.93
C SER A 450 2.84 12.61 -6.55
N GLU A 451 1.72 13.16 -6.07
CA GLU A 451 1.09 12.82 -4.76
C GLU A 451 1.89 13.29 -3.53
N SER A 452 2.65 14.38 -3.69
CA SER A 452 3.47 15.01 -2.66
C SER A 452 2.70 15.67 -1.51
N ASP A 453 1.38 15.74 -1.62
CA ASP A 453 0.44 16.27 -0.63
C ASP A 453 -0.08 15.19 0.33
N THR A 454 0.29 13.92 0.11
CA THR A 454 -0.34 12.78 0.77
C THR A 454 0.63 12.05 1.70
N ILE A 455 0.13 11.70 2.91
CA ILE A 455 0.81 10.74 3.81
C ILE A 455 0.75 9.33 3.20
N LYS A 456 -0.30 9.10 2.40
CA LYS A 456 -0.62 7.84 1.74
C LYS A 456 0.58 7.24 0.99
N VAL A 457 1.26 8.03 0.17
CA VAL A 457 2.35 7.50 -0.66
C VAL A 457 3.59 7.15 0.18
N GLY A 458 3.91 7.92 1.21
CA GLY A 458 5.01 7.58 2.13
C GLY A 458 4.79 6.23 2.80
N VAL A 459 3.58 6.01 3.34
CA VAL A 459 3.23 4.74 3.99
C VAL A 459 3.18 3.57 3.00
N ALA A 460 2.91 3.82 1.71
CA ALA A 460 2.89 2.78 0.68
C ALA A 460 4.24 2.62 -0.06
N PHE A 461 5.36 3.10 0.49
CA PHE A 461 6.69 3.05 -0.13
C PHE A 461 6.70 3.65 -1.56
N GLN A 462 5.88 4.69 -1.73
CA GLN A 462 5.46 5.32 -2.98
C GLN A 462 5.11 4.28 -4.05
N HIS A 463 4.14 3.43 -3.71
CA HIS A 463 3.58 2.36 -4.53
C HIS A 463 4.61 1.27 -4.90
N GLY A 464 5.52 0.98 -3.97
CA GLY A 464 6.60 0.02 -4.15
C GLY A 464 7.81 0.55 -4.94
N ALA A 465 7.72 1.72 -5.57
CA ALA A 465 8.82 2.29 -6.35
C ALA A 465 10.06 2.61 -5.51
N TRP A 466 9.88 2.93 -4.22
CA TRP A 466 11.01 3.14 -3.31
C TRP A 466 11.90 1.88 -3.15
N LEU A 467 11.38 0.70 -3.47
CA LEU A 467 12.10 -0.56 -3.37
C LEU A 467 12.69 -1.04 -4.71
N ASP A 468 12.55 -0.24 -5.77
CA ASP A 468 13.07 -0.57 -7.10
C ASP A 468 14.61 -0.69 -7.07
N PRO A 469 15.20 -1.75 -7.67
CA PRO A 469 16.65 -2.00 -7.63
C PRO A 469 17.49 -0.97 -8.40
N HIS A 470 16.88 -0.22 -9.33
CA HIS A 470 17.52 0.84 -10.09
C HIS A 470 17.22 2.25 -9.53
N ARG A 471 16.50 2.35 -8.40
CA ARG A 471 16.42 3.62 -7.66
C ARG A 471 17.82 4.13 -7.32
N GLY A 472 18.00 5.43 -7.45
CA GLY A 472 19.30 6.09 -7.26
C GLY A 472 20.24 6.05 -8.46
N LYS A 473 19.84 5.46 -9.60
CA LYS A 473 20.62 5.56 -10.86
C LYS A 473 20.43 6.88 -11.60
N VAL A 474 19.32 7.57 -11.36
CA VAL A 474 19.00 8.88 -11.92
C VAL A 474 18.31 9.73 -10.85
N PRO A 475 18.46 11.07 -10.88
CA PRO A 475 17.72 11.95 -9.99
C PRO A 475 16.20 11.79 -10.12
N ILE A 476 15.51 11.57 -8.99
CA ILE A 476 14.05 11.52 -8.89
C ILE A 476 13.63 12.44 -7.75
N ASN A 477 12.63 13.29 -8.02
CA ASN A 477 11.99 14.11 -7.00
C ASN A 477 10.79 13.37 -6.44
N TRP A 478 10.86 13.01 -5.17
CA TRP A 478 9.87 12.24 -4.43
C TRP A 478 9.01 13.16 -3.58
N GLY A 479 7.69 13.08 -3.78
CA GLY A 479 6.74 13.77 -2.92
C GLY A 479 6.73 13.17 -1.52
N LEU A 480 7.14 13.92 -0.52
CA LEU A 480 7.12 13.48 0.88
C LEU A 480 6.80 14.70 1.74
N ILE A 481 5.55 14.82 2.17
CA ILE A 481 5.07 16.02 2.84
C ILE A 481 5.80 16.26 4.18
N ALA A 482 6.26 17.49 4.40
CA ALA A 482 7.23 17.79 5.46
C ALA A 482 6.65 17.67 6.89
N ASP A 483 5.34 17.84 7.09
CA ASP A 483 4.69 17.65 8.39
C ASP A 483 4.80 16.22 8.94
N MET A 484 5.05 15.23 8.07
CA MET A 484 5.37 13.86 8.48
C MET A 484 6.65 13.77 9.32
N SER A 485 7.55 14.76 9.25
CA SER A 485 8.74 14.83 10.11
C SER A 485 8.38 14.89 11.61
N GLU A 486 7.18 15.39 11.96
CA GLU A 486 6.67 15.40 13.33
C GLU A 486 5.49 14.44 13.54
N THR A 487 4.60 14.30 12.55
CA THR A 487 3.38 13.49 12.70
C THR A 487 3.59 12.00 12.47
N PHE A 488 4.56 11.63 11.63
CA PHE A 488 4.93 10.25 11.31
C PHE A 488 6.47 10.09 11.24
N PRO A 489 7.19 10.45 12.32
CA PRO A 489 8.64 10.64 12.29
C PRO A 489 9.41 9.37 11.92
N PHE A 490 8.93 8.19 12.33
CA PHE A 490 9.54 6.90 11.96
C PHE A 490 9.45 6.60 10.47
N VAL A 491 8.29 6.91 9.86
CA VAL A 491 8.10 6.76 8.41
C VAL A 491 9.01 7.76 7.69
N PHE A 492 9.04 9.01 8.14
CA PHE A 492 9.85 10.07 7.54
C PHE A 492 11.37 9.77 7.63
N ASP A 493 11.87 9.35 8.80
CA ASP A 493 13.26 8.93 9.00
C ASP A 493 13.64 7.76 8.09
N TYR A 494 12.75 6.78 7.91
CA TYR A 494 13.02 5.67 6.99
C TYR A 494 13.36 6.17 5.58
N PHE A 495 12.61 7.14 5.05
CA PHE A 495 12.90 7.73 3.74
C PHE A 495 14.23 8.50 3.74
N TYR A 496 14.50 9.35 4.73
CA TYR A 496 15.77 10.10 4.76
C TYR A 496 16.99 9.18 4.96
N ARG A 497 16.90 8.18 5.82
CA ARG A 497 17.97 7.22 6.09
C ARG A 497 18.25 6.31 4.90
N THR A 498 17.24 5.95 4.11
CA THR A 498 17.38 5.08 2.94
C THR A 498 17.45 5.81 1.60
N ALA A 499 17.39 7.15 1.60
CA ALA A 499 17.61 7.98 0.42
C ALA A 499 19.04 7.84 -0.11
N THR A 500 19.15 7.78 -1.43
CA THR A 500 20.40 7.84 -2.20
C THR A 500 20.75 9.30 -2.54
N PRO A 501 21.96 9.59 -3.03
CA PRO A 501 22.33 10.93 -3.53
C PRO A 501 21.49 11.45 -4.71
N ASN A 502 20.66 10.60 -5.32
CA ASN A 502 19.78 10.94 -6.43
C ASN A 502 18.30 11.02 -6.01
N ASP A 503 18.00 10.86 -4.72
CA ASP A 503 16.65 11.02 -4.19
C ASP A 503 16.50 12.42 -3.58
N TYR A 504 15.64 13.25 -4.18
CA TYR A 504 15.32 14.59 -3.68
C TYR A 504 13.89 14.61 -3.15
N PHE A 505 13.65 15.16 -1.96
CA PHE A 505 12.32 15.26 -1.35
C PHE A 505 11.74 16.66 -1.47
N TYR A 506 10.45 16.72 -1.76
CA TYR A 506 9.71 17.98 -1.82
C TYR A 506 8.30 17.82 -1.25
N SER A 507 7.72 18.93 -0.78
CA SER A 507 6.33 18.98 -0.32
C SER A 507 5.43 19.49 -1.44
N GLY A 508 4.14 19.13 -1.42
CA GLY A 508 3.21 19.71 -2.39
C GLY A 508 1.76 19.70 -1.93
N GLY A 509 0.85 19.95 -2.88
CA GLY A 509 -0.54 20.28 -2.56
C GLY A 509 -0.70 21.72 -2.09
N GLY A 510 0.22 22.61 -2.49
CA GLY A 510 0.17 24.01 -2.11
C GLY A 510 0.64 24.30 -0.68
N SER A 511 0.95 23.31 0.14
CA SER A 511 1.51 23.50 1.49
C SER A 511 2.44 22.36 1.90
N ALA A 512 3.09 22.52 3.06
CA ALA A 512 3.92 21.49 3.70
C ALA A 512 3.15 20.70 4.78
N ILE A 513 1.87 20.99 4.97
CA ILE A 513 1.00 20.45 6.04
C ILE A 513 -0.30 19.82 5.53
N GLY A 514 -0.45 19.69 4.21
CA GLY A 514 -1.53 19.00 3.51
C GLY A 514 -1.91 19.67 2.19
N PHE A 515 -2.98 19.18 1.57
CA PHE A 515 -3.51 19.69 0.32
C PHE A 515 -4.45 20.88 0.56
N VAL A 516 -4.14 22.02 -0.07
CA VAL A 516 -4.87 23.27 0.05
C VAL A 516 -5.05 23.94 -1.31
N ASP A 517 -6.16 24.66 -1.48
CA ASP A 517 -6.30 25.63 -2.57
C ASP A 517 -5.99 27.05 -2.03
N ILE A 518 -4.83 27.59 -2.43
CA ILE A 518 -4.42 28.96 -2.05
C ILE A 518 -4.99 29.94 -3.07
N ASP A 519 -6.11 30.57 -2.71
CA ASP A 519 -6.77 31.58 -3.53
C ASP A 519 -7.25 32.78 -2.69
N SER A 520 -8.02 33.67 -3.32
CA SER A 520 -8.62 34.82 -2.67
C SER A 520 -9.83 34.49 -1.77
N GLN A 521 -10.44 33.30 -1.89
CA GLN A 521 -11.54 32.85 -1.04
C GLN A 521 -11.06 32.35 0.32
N MET A 522 -9.86 31.76 0.40
CA MET A 522 -9.28 31.37 1.68
C MET A 522 -9.03 32.59 2.59
N PRO A 523 -9.43 32.53 3.89
CA PRO A 523 -9.21 33.62 4.82
C PRO A 523 -7.73 34.02 4.90
N LEU A 524 -7.46 35.33 4.93
CA LEU A 524 -6.08 35.85 4.91
C LEU A 524 -5.25 35.35 6.10
N GLU A 525 -5.86 35.24 7.29
CA GLU A 525 -5.18 34.72 8.48
C GLU A 525 -4.80 33.24 8.31
N SER A 526 -5.68 32.43 7.71
CA SER A 526 -5.39 31.02 7.37
C SER A 526 -4.21 30.92 6.41
N ARG A 527 -4.22 31.66 5.30
CA ARG A 527 -3.10 31.67 4.33
C ARG A 527 -1.77 32.07 4.98
N ASN A 528 -1.78 33.09 5.83
CA ASN A 528 -0.59 33.53 6.54
C ASN A 528 -0.09 32.47 7.54
N SER A 529 -1.01 31.81 8.25
CA SER A 529 -0.68 30.75 9.20
C SER A 529 -0.12 29.51 8.50
N ILE A 530 -0.69 29.12 7.36
CA ILE A 530 -0.21 27.99 6.54
C ILE A 530 1.16 28.33 5.97
N ALA A 531 1.39 29.56 5.48
CA ALA A 531 2.72 29.98 5.03
C ALA A 531 3.77 29.93 6.15
N ALA A 532 3.40 30.34 7.37
CA ALA A 532 4.29 30.23 8.53
C ALA A 532 4.59 28.76 8.90
N ALA A 533 3.57 27.88 8.82
CA ALA A 533 3.76 26.44 9.01
C ALA A 533 4.68 25.85 7.93
N ASN A 534 4.53 26.25 6.67
CA ASN A 534 5.43 25.84 5.60
C ASN A 534 6.88 26.22 5.94
N ALA A 535 7.13 27.48 6.31
CA ALA A 535 8.49 27.92 6.65
C ALA A 535 9.11 27.10 7.80
N TYR A 536 8.29 26.67 8.78
CA TYR A 536 8.74 25.80 9.87
C TYR A 536 9.05 24.38 9.40
N TYR A 537 8.08 23.68 8.81
CA TYR A 537 8.22 22.26 8.46
C TYR A 537 9.21 22.04 7.33
N LEU A 538 9.26 22.93 6.34
CA LEU A 538 10.24 22.86 5.26
C LEU A 538 11.67 23.00 5.78
N ALA A 539 11.89 23.91 6.75
CA ALA A 539 13.20 24.06 7.39
C ALA A 539 13.56 22.83 8.24
N LEU A 540 12.59 22.27 8.98
CA LEU A 540 12.79 21.06 9.79
C LEU A 540 13.13 19.84 8.92
N ALA A 541 12.48 19.73 7.76
CA ALA A 541 12.67 18.65 6.80
C ALA A 541 13.85 18.85 5.83
N ASP A 542 14.51 20.01 5.84
CA ASP A 542 15.48 20.41 4.82
C ASP A 542 14.90 20.29 3.38
N GLN A 543 13.64 20.68 3.22
CA GLN A 543 12.95 20.72 1.93
C GLN A 543 12.84 22.15 1.43
N HIS A 544 13.23 22.38 0.18
CA HIS A 544 13.33 23.74 -0.36
C HIS A 544 12.26 24.09 -1.38
N ILE A 545 11.50 23.08 -1.84
CA ILE A 545 10.57 23.19 -2.97
C ILE A 545 9.15 22.84 -2.52
N ILE A 546 8.18 23.65 -2.97
CA ILE A 546 6.76 23.32 -2.90
C ILE A 546 6.18 23.12 -4.32
N ASP A 547 5.38 22.07 -4.50
CA ASP A 547 4.49 21.96 -5.66
C ASP A 547 3.08 22.49 -5.33
N MET A 548 2.55 23.31 -6.22
CA MET A 548 1.20 23.86 -6.13
C MET A 548 0.30 23.25 -7.19
N TYR A 549 -0.83 22.73 -6.74
CA TYR A 549 -1.88 22.19 -7.57
C TYR A 549 -3.12 23.07 -7.44
N ASN A 550 -3.54 23.74 -8.52
CA ASN A 550 -4.81 24.45 -8.59
C ASN A 550 -5.39 24.29 -10.01
N ASP A 551 -6.58 23.67 -10.10
CA ASP A 551 -7.24 23.32 -11.35
C ASP A 551 -8.25 24.36 -11.83
N ARG A 552 -8.48 25.41 -11.04
CA ARG A 552 -9.62 26.32 -11.20
C ARG A 552 -9.18 27.75 -11.51
N TYR A 553 -8.32 27.92 -12.51
CA TYR A 553 -8.12 29.25 -13.09
C TYR A 553 -9.08 29.48 -14.26
N THR A 554 -10.06 30.35 -14.02
CA THR A 554 -10.79 30.95 -15.14
C THR A 554 -9.89 32.00 -15.81
N PRO A 555 -10.02 32.23 -17.13
CA PRO A 555 -9.16 33.18 -17.86
C PRO A 555 -9.18 34.64 -17.33
N THR A 556 -10.10 34.99 -16.42
CA THR A 556 -10.25 36.34 -15.87
C THR A 556 -9.41 36.62 -14.62
N ASP A 557 -8.81 35.60 -13.99
CA ASP A 557 -8.19 35.72 -12.66
C ASP A 557 -6.64 35.73 -12.67
N ALA A 558 -6.03 35.54 -13.84
CA ALA A 558 -4.65 35.04 -13.95
C ALA A 558 -3.52 35.95 -13.41
N PHE A 559 -3.68 37.28 -13.33
CA PHE A 559 -2.60 38.18 -12.89
C PHE A 559 -2.65 38.51 -11.38
N ALA A 560 -3.83 38.75 -10.82
CA ALA A 560 -3.98 39.06 -9.40
C ALA A 560 -3.60 37.84 -8.52
N GLU A 561 -3.86 36.64 -9.01
CA GLU A 561 -3.54 35.40 -8.29
C GLU A 561 -2.04 35.05 -8.33
N LYS A 562 -1.29 35.42 -9.38
CA LYS A 562 0.19 35.24 -9.39
C LYS A 562 0.87 36.07 -8.30
N ASP A 563 0.41 37.30 -8.06
CA ASP A 563 0.91 38.13 -6.97
C ASP A 563 0.53 37.57 -5.59
N LEU A 564 -0.70 37.08 -5.45
CA LEU A 564 -1.19 36.44 -4.23
C LEU A 564 -0.36 35.20 -3.88
N ILE A 565 -0.18 34.31 -4.85
CA ILE A 565 0.61 33.08 -4.71
C ILE A 565 2.09 33.42 -4.50
N GLY A 566 2.65 34.36 -5.26
CA GLY A 566 4.03 34.81 -5.06
C GLY A 566 4.29 35.33 -3.64
N ASN A 567 3.36 36.12 -3.09
CA ASN A 567 3.44 36.57 -1.70
C ASN A 567 3.32 35.42 -0.69
N TYR A 568 2.47 34.44 -0.96
CA TYR A 568 2.34 33.24 -0.13
C TYR A 568 3.62 32.39 -0.14
N LEU A 569 4.21 32.16 -1.32
CA LEU A 569 5.47 31.43 -1.48
C LEU A 569 6.63 32.14 -0.78
N MET A 570 6.74 33.47 -0.96
CA MET A 570 7.74 34.28 -0.26
C MET A 570 7.62 34.12 1.26
N ARG A 571 6.40 34.16 1.81
CA ARG A 571 6.13 33.97 3.24
C ARG A 571 6.40 32.54 3.72
N SER A 572 6.26 31.57 2.82
CA SER A 572 6.58 30.16 3.07
C SER A 572 8.08 29.88 3.10
N ALA A 573 8.93 30.88 2.82
CA ALA A 573 10.38 30.78 2.81
C ALA A 573 10.93 29.66 1.89
N VAL A 574 10.20 29.33 0.82
CA VAL A 574 10.64 28.34 -0.17
C VAL A 574 11.76 28.91 -1.04
N PHE A 575 12.65 28.05 -1.52
CA PHE A 575 13.59 28.41 -2.57
C PHE A 575 12.89 28.59 -3.91
N GLY A 576 11.95 27.70 -4.23
CA GLY A 576 11.28 27.69 -5.53
C GLY A 576 10.00 26.86 -5.52
N ALA A 577 9.20 27.00 -6.58
CA ALA A 577 7.95 26.25 -6.71
C ALA A 577 7.71 25.69 -8.11
N PHE A 578 6.99 24.57 -8.15
CA PHE A 578 6.38 24.05 -9.37
C PHE A 578 4.88 24.31 -9.27
N THR A 579 4.27 24.82 -10.33
CA THR A 579 2.88 25.29 -10.27
C THR A 579 2.13 24.94 -11.54
N ARG A 580 0.82 24.75 -11.43
CA ARG A 580 -0.04 24.53 -12.58
C ARG A 580 -1.03 25.70 -12.72
N ILE A 581 -0.69 26.73 -13.50
CA ILE A 581 -1.57 27.89 -13.73
C ILE A 581 -1.84 28.07 -15.22
N HIS A 582 -3.12 28.07 -15.62
CA HIS A 582 -3.52 28.42 -16.97
C HIS A 582 -3.55 29.94 -17.15
N ASP A 583 -2.46 30.53 -17.64
CA ASP A 583 -2.37 31.97 -17.90
C ASP A 583 -2.56 32.35 -19.38
N GLY A 584 -2.92 31.38 -20.23
CA GLY A 584 -3.08 31.56 -21.67
C GLY A 584 -1.76 31.67 -22.45
N ASN A 585 -0.61 31.64 -21.76
CA ASN A 585 0.72 31.69 -22.36
C ASN A 585 1.51 30.42 -22.07
N THR A 586 1.30 29.40 -22.88
CA THR A 586 1.91 28.07 -22.73
C THR A 586 3.42 28.00 -23.05
N SER A 587 4.03 29.11 -23.49
CA SER A 587 5.44 29.15 -23.94
C SER A 587 6.44 29.45 -22.83
N ILE A 588 6.05 30.25 -21.82
CA ILE A 588 6.95 30.61 -20.72
C ILE A 588 6.75 29.56 -19.62
N ARG A 589 7.81 28.80 -19.34
CA ARG A 589 7.76 27.73 -18.33
C ARG A 589 8.42 28.09 -17.02
N VAL A 590 9.34 29.06 -17.01
CA VAL A 590 9.98 29.53 -15.79
C VAL A 590 9.65 31.00 -15.63
N GLU A 591 9.27 31.40 -14.43
CA GLU A 591 8.82 32.74 -14.04
C GLU A 591 9.41 33.12 -12.67
N THR A 592 9.20 34.36 -12.26
CA THR A 592 9.52 34.82 -10.90
C THR A 592 8.29 35.46 -10.29
N TRP A 593 7.76 34.88 -9.21
CA TRP A 593 6.56 35.38 -8.51
C TRP A 593 6.94 35.80 -7.10
N GLY A 594 6.76 37.07 -6.75
CA GLY A 594 7.20 37.57 -5.44
C GLY A 594 8.69 37.34 -5.16
N GLY A 595 9.54 37.30 -6.19
CA GLY A 595 10.97 37.00 -6.05
C GLY A 595 11.34 35.50 -5.95
N VAL A 596 10.34 34.61 -5.97
CA VAL A 596 10.55 33.14 -5.95
C VAL A 596 10.58 32.61 -7.40
N PRO A 597 11.58 31.80 -7.80
CA PRO A 597 11.58 31.10 -9.07
C PRO A 597 10.46 30.06 -9.12
N VAL A 598 9.66 30.13 -10.18
CA VAL A 598 8.50 29.26 -10.38
C VAL A 598 8.57 28.59 -11.74
N TYR A 599 8.40 27.27 -11.78
CA TYR A 599 8.16 26.57 -13.04
C TYR A 599 6.65 26.31 -13.23
N ASN A 600 6.04 26.95 -14.23
CA ASN A 600 4.65 26.73 -14.61
C ASN A 600 4.55 25.50 -15.54
N ARG A 601 4.07 24.38 -14.99
CA ARG A 601 3.96 23.08 -15.65
C ARG A 601 2.63 22.85 -16.36
N TRP A 602 1.84 23.89 -16.66
CA TRP A 602 0.52 23.76 -17.29
C TRP A 602 0.48 22.82 -18.51
N THR A 603 1.50 22.86 -19.37
CA THR A 603 1.59 22.00 -20.57
C THR A 603 2.13 20.59 -20.34
N ASN A 604 2.66 20.31 -19.15
CA ASN A 604 3.32 19.04 -18.81
C ASN A 604 2.42 18.14 -17.95
N PHE A 605 1.10 18.33 -18.00
CA PHE A 605 0.14 17.52 -17.26
C PHE A 605 0.19 16.04 -17.69
N TYR A 606 -0.03 15.13 -16.73
CA TYR A 606 0.20 13.68 -16.79
C TYR A 606 0.37 13.10 -18.19
N PRO A 607 1.56 12.55 -18.53
CA PRO A 607 1.76 12.00 -19.86
C PRO A 607 0.79 10.83 -20.08
N ARG A 608 0.01 10.89 -21.15
CA ARG A 608 -0.90 9.81 -21.58
C ARG A 608 -0.25 8.89 -22.59
N ARG A 609 -0.56 7.59 -22.50
CA ARG A 609 -0.10 6.56 -23.44
C ARG A 609 -0.67 6.86 -24.83
N ALA A 610 0.21 7.07 -25.80
CA ALA A 610 -0.17 7.34 -27.18
C ALA A 610 -0.39 6.02 -27.95
N ALA A 611 -1.33 6.04 -28.89
CA ALA A 611 -1.44 4.98 -29.89
C ALA A 611 -0.38 5.18 -30.98
N SER A 612 0.17 4.08 -31.47
CA SER A 612 0.94 4.05 -32.71
C SER A 612 0.02 3.68 -33.87
N GLY A 613 0.29 4.23 -35.06
CA GLY A 613 -0.40 3.78 -36.28
C GLY A 613 -0.14 2.31 -36.65
N HIS A 614 0.80 1.64 -35.96
CA HIS A 614 1.20 0.26 -36.24
C HIS A 614 0.28 -0.79 -35.60
N VAL A 615 -0.59 -0.40 -34.65
CA VAL A 615 -1.58 -1.29 -34.05
C VAL A 615 -2.98 -0.80 -34.45
N SER A 616 -3.41 -1.25 -35.63
CA SER A 616 -4.75 -0.96 -36.17
C SER A 616 -5.06 -1.97 -37.27
N PHE A 617 -6.34 -2.18 -37.59
CA PHE A 617 -6.71 -3.06 -38.71
C PHE A 617 -6.12 -2.60 -40.04
N SER A 618 -5.99 -1.28 -40.26
CA SER A 618 -5.37 -0.72 -41.46
C SER A 618 -3.87 -0.99 -41.56
N ALA A 619 -3.21 -1.33 -40.45
CA ALA A 619 -1.79 -1.66 -40.42
C ALA A 619 -1.52 -3.17 -40.55
N LEU A 620 -2.56 -4.02 -40.53
CA LEU A 620 -2.44 -5.46 -40.70
C LEU A 620 -2.46 -5.85 -42.19
N THR A 621 -1.56 -6.75 -42.57
CA THR A 621 -1.68 -7.50 -43.81
C THR A 621 -2.57 -8.72 -43.55
N MET A 622 -3.77 -8.72 -44.13
CA MET A 622 -4.70 -9.85 -44.01
C MET A 622 -4.26 -10.98 -44.94
N LEU A 623 -3.96 -12.16 -44.38
CA LEU A 623 -3.63 -13.38 -45.15
C LEU A 623 -4.87 -14.22 -45.48
N GLY A 624 -6.04 -13.77 -45.04
CA GLY A 624 -7.34 -14.40 -45.18
C GLY A 624 -8.33 -13.72 -44.23
N THR A 625 -9.50 -14.31 -44.02
CA THR A 625 -10.45 -13.84 -43.00
C THR A 625 -9.96 -14.13 -41.58
N GLU A 626 -9.23 -15.24 -41.41
CA GLU A 626 -8.88 -15.81 -40.11
C GLU A 626 -7.53 -15.33 -39.55
N ARG A 627 -6.73 -14.60 -40.33
CA ARG A 627 -5.38 -14.18 -39.91
C ARG A 627 -4.97 -12.82 -40.47
N GLY A 628 -4.49 -11.94 -39.59
CA GLY A 628 -3.90 -10.64 -39.94
C GLY A 628 -2.55 -10.46 -39.27
N ILE A 629 -1.54 -9.98 -40.00
CA ILE A 629 -0.15 -9.89 -39.53
C ILE A 629 0.35 -8.44 -39.60
N GLN A 630 1.02 -7.99 -38.54
CA GLN A 630 1.88 -6.80 -38.48
C GLN A 630 3.34 -7.24 -38.49
N THR A 631 4.06 -7.01 -39.58
CA THR A 631 5.46 -7.45 -39.75
C THR A 631 6.50 -6.41 -39.34
N THR A 632 6.07 -5.18 -38.98
CA THR A 632 6.99 -4.19 -38.40
C THR A 632 7.64 -4.82 -37.17
N GLU A 633 8.96 -4.76 -37.10
CA GLU A 633 9.68 -5.33 -35.97
C GLU A 633 9.73 -4.34 -34.81
N SER A 634 9.42 -4.81 -33.61
CA SER A 634 9.52 -4.05 -32.37
C SER A 634 10.00 -4.95 -31.23
N ASP A 635 10.69 -4.34 -30.28
CA ASP A 635 11.05 -4.89 -28.97
C ASP A 635 9.99 -4.60 -27.90
N TYR A 636 8.86 -4.00 -28.31
CA TYR A 636 7.68 -3.80 -27.48
C TYR A 636 6.41 -3.84 -28.33
N TRP A 637 5.37 -4.48 -27.80
CA TRP A 637 4.00 -4.28 -28.27
C TRP A 637 3.07 -4.12 -27.09
N PHE A 638 2.17 -3.15 -27.19
CA PHE A 638 0.96 -3.08 -26.41
C PHE A 638 -0.24 -3.08 -27.36
N ILE A 639 -1.18 -3.97 -27.12
CA ILE A 639 -2.37 -4.18 -27.94
C ILE A 639 -3.59 -4.15 -27.03
N GLU A 640 -4.56 -3.29 -27.37
CA GLU A 640 -5.83 -3.14 -26.69
C GLU A 640 -6.97 -3.40 -27.68
N THR A 641 -7.92 -4.25 -27.29
CA THR A 641 -9.04 -4.66 -28.16
C THR A 641 -10.20 -5.19 -27.33
N THR A 642 -11.41 -5.12 -27.88
CA THR A 642 -12.59 -5.81 -27.35
C THR A 642 -12.80 -7.08 -28.16
N LEU A 643 -12.85 -8.25 -27.50
CA LEU A 643 -13.23 -9.50 -28.16
C LEU A 643 -14.75 -9.66 -28.13
N ALA A 644 -15.33 -10.02 -29.28
CA ALA A 644 -16.70 -10.47 -29.39
C ALA A 644 -16.91 -11.78 -28.59
N ASP A 645 -18.16 -12.05 -28.18
CA ASP A 645 -18.51 -13.31 -27.54
C ASP A 645 -18.35 -14.45 -28.56
N THR A 646 -17.23 -15.15 -28.49
CA THR A 646 -16.90 -16.31 -29.33
C THR A 646 -16.40 -17.47 -28.48
N THR A 647 -16.70 -18.68 -28.95
CA THR A 647 -16.13 -19.94 -28.48
C THR A 647 -15.00 -20.45 -29.39
N ALA A 648 -14.78 -19.79 -30.54
CA ALA A 648 -13.73 -20.15 -31.49
C ALA A 648 -12.34 -19.85 -30.93
N LYS A 649 -11.35 -20.66 -31.34
CA LYS A 649 -9.96 -20.43 -30.96
C LYS A 649 -9.48 -19.10 -31.55
N THR A 650 -9.19 -18.14 -30.67
CA THR A 650 -8.83 -16.77 -31.03
C THR A 650 -7.63 -16.32 -30.21
N GLY A 651 -6.70 -15.58 -30.81
CA GLY A 651 -5.52 -15.16 -30.08
C GLY A 651 -4.57 -14.22 -30.81
N PHE A 652 -3.43 -14.05 -30.16
CA PHE A 652 -2.32 -13.20 -30.54
C PHE A 652 -1.08 -14.07 -30.72
N ASP A 653 -0.35 -13.89 -31.82
CA ASP A 653 1.05 -14.31 -31.91
C ASP A 653 1.93 -13.07 -31.70
N LEU A 654 2.92 -13.16 -30.81
CA LEU A 654 3.75 -12.05 -30.34
C LEU A 654 5.22 -12.36 -30.59
N PHE A 655 5.98 -11.34 -30.99
CA PHE A 655 7.40 -11.47 -31.35
C PHE A 655 7.65 -12.64 -32.31
N THR A 656 6.79 -12.79 -33.31
CA THR A 656 6.98 -13.85 -34.31
C THR A 656 8.03 -13.46 -35.33
N ASN A 657 9.04 -14.31 -35.51
CA ASN A 657 10.04 -14.18 -36.56
C ASN A 657 9.67 -15.03 -37.80
N ASP A 658 10.48 -14.92 -38.87
CA ASP A 658 10.27 -15.70 -40.10
C ASP A 658 10.45 -17.22 -39.92
N ALA A 659 11.13 -17.65 -38.86
CA ALA A 659 11.30 -19.06 -38.52
C ALA A 659 10.06 -19.64 -37.80
N GLY A 660 9.09 -18.81 -37.41
CA GLY A 660 7.91 -19.24 -36.65
C GLY A 660 8.18 -19.39 -35.16
N ASP A 661 9.27 -18.83 -34.65
CA ASP A 661 9.52 -18.73 -33.21
C ASP A 661 8.81 -17.49 -32.65
N GLY A 662 8.42 -17.53 -31.37
CA GLY A 662 7.74 -16.42 -30.69
C GLY A 662 6.89 -16.90 -29.52
N PHE A 663 5.80 -16.18 -29.25
CA PHE A 663 4.85 -16.53 -28.20
C PHE A 663 3.43 -16.46 -28.74
N ARG A 664 2.53 -17.28 -28.19
CA ARG A 664 1.12 -17.31 -28.56
C ARG A 664 0.25 -17.21 -27.31
N ILE A 665 -0.68 -16.27 -27.32
CA ILE A 665 -1.75 -16.17 -26.33
C ILE A 665 -3.06 -16.46 -27.02
N TYR A 666 -3.85 -17.40 -26.52
CA TYR A 666 -5.16 -17.69 -27.11
C TYR A 666 -6.24 -18.06 -26.10
N PHE A 667 -7.47 -17.83 -26.51
CA PHE A 667 -8.69 -18.13 -25.79
C PHE A 667 -9.36 -19.34 -26.43
N GLU A 668 -9.65 -20.36 -25.62
CA GLU A 668 -10.33 -21.60 -26.04
C GLU A 668 -11.03 -22.20 -24.80
N ASP A 669 -12.27 -22.67 -24.96
CA ASP A 669 -12.99 -23.42 -23.91
C ASP A 669 -13.02 -22.78 -22.50
N GLY A 670 -13.17 -21.45 -22.41
CA GLY A 670 -13.19 -20.75 -21.11
C GLY A 670 -11.82 -20.62 -20.43
N ARG A 671 -10.74 -20.88 -21.18
CA ARG A 671 -9.36 -20.79 -20.72
C ARG A 671 -8.55 -19.84 -21.60
N VAL A 672 -7.61 -19.15 -20.97
CA VAL A 672 -6.53 -18.47 -21.66
C VAL A 672 -5.30 -19.36 -21.58
N HIS A 673 -4.61 -19.50 -22.69
CA HIS A 673 -3.36 -20.23 -22.82
C HIS A 673 -2.24 -19.27 -23.22
N LEU A 674 -1.05 -19.48 -22.66
CA LEU A 674 0.20 -18.91 -23.12
C LEU A 674 1.12 -20.07 -23.54
N ASP A 675 1.55 -20.05 -24.80
CA ASP A 675 2.44 -21.03 -25.38
C ASP A 675 3.69 -20.34 -25.94
N ARG A 676 4.81 -21.06 -25.90
CA ARG A 676 6.01 -20.74 -26.67
C ARG A 676 5.88 -21.33 -28.06
N LEU A 677 6.29 -20.58 -29.08
CA LEU A 677 6.38 -21.08 -30.45
C LEU A 677 7.84 -21.40 -30.79
N ARG A 678 8.11 -22.59 -31.33
CA ARG A 678 9.42 -23.00 -31.86
C ARG A 678 9.27 -23.64 -33.23
N GLY A 679 9.78 -23.00 -34.27
CA GLY A 679 9.59 -23.48 -35.65
C GLY A 679 8.10 -23.62 -36.03
N GLY A 680 7.22 -22.84 -35.40
CA GLY A 680 5.76 -22.94 -35.53
C GLY A 680 5.08 -24.03 -34.68
N ALA A 681 5.81 -24.81 -33.88
CA ALA A 681 5.23 -25.76 -32.93
C ALA A 681 4.91 -25.08 -31.58
N GLU A 682 3.77 -25.43 -30.98
CA GLU A 682 3.30 -24.91 -29.69
C GLU A 682 3.89 -25.73 -28.51
N GLU A 683 4.56 -25.06 -27.58
CA GLU A 683 5.02 -25.60 -26.29
C GLU A 683 4.28 -24.85 -25.15
N PRO A 684 3.37 -25.49 -24.39
CA PRO A 684 2.58 -24.81 -23.35
C PRO A 684 3.42 -24.22 -22.21
N ILE A 685 3.08 -23.01 -21.75
CA ILE A 685 3.71 -22.32 -20.60
C ILE A 685 2.74 -22.17 -19.43
N ASP A 686 1.59 -21.51 -19.63
CA ASP A 686 0.59 -21.26 -18.58
C ASP A 686 -0.83 -21.41 -19.14
N SER A 687 -1.79 -21.76 -18.27
CA SER A 687 -3.20 -21.83 -18.61
C SER A 687 -4.08 -21.46 -17.42
N ARG A 688 -4.96 -20.47 -17.60
CA ARG A 688 -5.84 -19.93 -16.55
C ARG A 688 -7.30 -19.97 -16.96
N ILE A 689 -8.17 -20.24 -15.99
CA ILE A 689 -9.63 -20.12 -16.18
C ILE A 689 -9.96 -18.63 -16.19
N PHE A 690 -10.87 -18.22 -17.07
CA PHE A 690 -11.34 -16.84 -17.13
C PHE A 690 -12.85 -16.77 -17.45
N ASN A 691 -13.48 -15.61 -17.21
CA ASN A 691 -14.90 -15.41 -17.49
C ASN A 691 -15.14 -15.01 -18.96
N MET A 692 -16.12 -15.63 -19.62
CA MET A 692 -16.30 -15.61 -21.08
C MET A 692 -17.04 -14.38 -21.66
N SER A 693 -17.74 -13.59 -20.85
CA SER A 693 -18.61 -12.50 -21.35
C SER A 693 -17.88 -11.18 -21.57
N GLY A 694 -17.95 -10.60 -22.78
CA GLY A 694 -17.54 -9.22 -23.12
C GLY A 694 -16.14 -8.83 -22.62
N ARG A 695 -15.11 -9.04 -23.46
CA ARG A 695 -13.71 -9.04 -22.99
C ARG A 695 -12.99 -7.80 -23.48
N GLN A 696 -12.74 -6.83 -22.61
CA GLN A 696 -11.69 -5.84 -22.85
C GLN A 696 -10.34 -6.49 -22.58
N VAL A 697 -9.54 -6.65 -23.61
CA VAL A 697 -8.26 -7.33 -23.55
C VAL A 697 -7.16 -6.32 -23.77
N LYS A 698 -6.16 -6.32 -22.89
CA LYS A 698 -4.88 -5.64 -23.11
C LYS A 698 -3.75 -6.65 -23.01
N VAL A 699 -2.90 -6.68 -24.02
CA VAL A 699 -1.73 -7.54 -24.11
C VAL A 699 -0.49 -6.67 -24.23
N SER A 700 0.53 -6.93 -23.42
CA SER A 700 1.86 -6.38 -23.63
C SER A 700 2.93 -7.47 -23.71
N ILE A 701 3.92 -7.22 -24.55
CA ILE A 701 5.19 -7.96 -24.59
C ILE A 701 6.33 -6.94 -24.61
N ASP A 702 7.28 -7.07 -23.69
CA ASP A 702 8.32 -6.06 -23.48
C ASP A 702 9.72 -6.69 -23.36
N LYS A 703 10.63 -6.23 -24.21
CA LYS A 703 12.09 -6.41 -24.12
C LYS A 703 12.81 -5.10 -24.48
N SER A 704 12.10 -3.97 -24.40
CA SER A 704 12.44 -2.74 -25.10
C SER A 704 13.65 -2.00 -24.56
N THR A 705 14.28 -2.54 -23.51
CA THR A 705 15.39 -1.88 -22.86
C THR A 705 16.55 -2.81 -22.52
N PRO A 706 17.78 -2.26 -22.42
CA PRO A 706 18.96 -3.05 -22.06
C PRO A 706 18.94 -3.62 -20.64
N LEU A 707 18.05 -3.13 -19.76
CA LEU A 707 17.89 -3.61 -18.39
C LEU A 707 16.93 -4.79 -18.29
N ASP A 708 16.15 -5.06 -19.34
CA ASP A 708 15.21 -6.18 -19.35
C ASP A 708 16.00 -7.47 -19.58
N GLU A 709 16.27 -8.18 -18.48
CA GLU A 709 16.95 -9.48 -18.49
C GLU A 709 16.08 -10.60 -19.07
N HIS A 710 14.78 -10.35 -19.23
CA HIS A 710 13.78 -11.31 -19.66
C HIS A 710 12.72 -10.64 -20.52
N VAL A 711 12.07 -11.42 -21.39
CA VAL A 711 10.88 -10.96 -22.11
C VAL A 711 9.69 -11.09 -21.17
N ARG A 712 9.04 -9.96 -20.85
CA ARG A 712 7.81 -9.96 -20.03
C ARG A 712 6.58 -10.00 -20.94
N ILE A 713 5.64 -10.89 -20.65
CA ILE A 713 4.37 -11.02 -21.35
C ILE A 713 3.25 -10.85 -20.34
N MET A 714 2.41 -9.85 -20.53
CA MET A 714 1.29 -9.56 -19.64
C MET A 714 -0.04 -9.52 -20.41
N LEU A 715 -1.04 -10.18 -19.84
CA LEU A 715 -2.42 -10.16 -20.34
C LEU A 715 -3.34 -9.71 -19.22
N THR A 716 -4.14 -8.68 -19.51
CA THR A 716 -5.28 -8.29 -18.70
C THR A 716 -6.59 -8.51 -19.44
N VAL A 717 -7.60 -8.97 -18.70
CA VAL A 717 -8.98 -9.13 -19.19
C VAL A 717 -9.90 -8.39 -18.23
N ASN A 718 -10.63 -7.40 -18.73
CA ASN A 718 -11.48 -6.51 -17.93
C ASN A 718 -10.71 -5.93 -16.73
N ASP A 719 -9.49 -5.44 -17.01
CA ASP A 719 -8.54 -4.88 -16.05
C ASP A 719 -8.00 -5.83 -14.98
N LEU A 720 -8.33 -7.12 -15.03
CA LEU A 720 -7.73 -8.14 -14.17
C LEU A 720 -6.52 -8.75 -14.86
N VAL A 721 -5.38 -8.81 -14.16
CA VAL A 721 -4.18 -9.53 -14.64
C VAL A 721 -4.49 -11.02 -14.64
N ILE A 722 -4.45 -11.64 -15.83
CA ILE A 722 -4.68 -13.08 -16.02
C ILE A 722 -3.34 -13.80 -16.19
N ILE A 723 -2.42 -13.21 -16.95
CA ILE A 723 -1.07 -13.75 -17.19
C ILE A 723 -0.06 -12.63 -16.94
N ASP A 724 0.99 -12.94 -16.20
CA ASP A 724 2.21 -12.12 -16.06
C ASP A 724 3.40 -13.10 -16.06
N HIS A 725 4.04 -13.26 -17.22
CA HIS A 725 5.10 -14.25 -17.45
C HIS A 725 6.42 -13.57 -17.78
N HIS A 726 7.52 -14.09 -17.23
CA HIS A 726 8.87 -13.59 -17.45
C HIS A 726 9.73 -14.71 -18.07
N GLU A 727 10.18 -14.53 -19.31
CA GLU A 727 10.99 -15.50 -20.05
C GLU A 727 12.47 -15.09 -20.06
N VAL A 728 13.32 -15.83 -19.33
CA VAL A 728 14.76 -15.56 -19.19
C VAL A 728 15.57 -15.95 -20.43
N ASP A 729 15.21 -17.06 -21.10
CA ASP A 729 15.93 -17.60 -22.27
C ASP A 729 15.11 -17.45 -23.56
N ALA A 730 14.59 -16.24 -23.80
CA ALA A 730 13.79 -15.96 -24.98
C ALA A 730 14.65 -16.01 -26.26
N HIS A 731 14.32 -16.94 -27.16
CA HIS A 731 14.98 -17.04 -28.47
C HIS A 731 14.62 -15.89 -29.41
N VAL A 732 13.53 -15.16 -29.09
CA VAL A 732 13.10 -13.99 -29.84
C VAL A 732 12.81 -12.84 -28.89
N GLU A 733 13.55 -11.75 -29.07
CA GLU A 733 13.50 -10.54 -28.25
C GLU A 733 12.86 -9.35 -28.98
N ARG A 734 12.60 -9.49 -30.28
CA ARG A 734 11.94 -8.50 -31.13
C ARG A 734 11.22 -9.19 -32.27
N GLY A 735 10.09 -8.64 -32.69
CA GLY A 735 9.29 -9.22 -33.78
C GLY A 735 8.03 -8.41 -34.06
N GLY A 736 7.26 -8.90 -35.01
CA GLY A 736 5.91 -8.41 -35.28
C GLY A 736 4.87 -9.00 -34.33
N PHE A 737 3.60 -8.80 -34.65
CA PHE A 737 2.49 -9.53 -34.03
C PHE A 737 1.49 -9.99 -35.08
N ALA A 738 0.69 -11.01 -34.76
CA ALA A 738 -0.44 -11.43 -35.57
C ALA A 738 -1.69 -11.63 -34.73
N LEU A 739 -2.84 -11.42 -35.34
CA LEU A 739 -4.15 -11.79 -34.80
C LEU A 739 -4.67 -13.00 -35.56
N PHE A 740 -5.29 -13.93 -34.85
CA PHE A 740 -5.99 -15.06 -35.47
C PHE A 740 -7.33 -15.34 -34.79
N SER A 741 -8.30 -15.80 -35.57
CA SER A 741 -9.61 -16.23 -35.10
C SER A 741 -10.27 -17.12 -36.16
N GLU A 742 -10.83 -18.25 -35.76
CA GLU A 742 -11.60 -19.14 -36.67
C GLU A 742 -12.93 -18.50 -37.12
N ASP A 743 -13.49 -17.57 -36.36
CA ASP A 743 -14.67 -16.78 -36.75
C ASP A 743 -14.32 -15.58 -37.65
N GLY A 744 -13.02 -15.33 -37.85
CA GLY A 744 -12.49 -14.22 -38.63
C GLY A 744 -12.08 -13.02 -37.79
N VAL A 745 -10.88 -12.49 -38.08
CA VAL A 745 -10.20 -11.47 -37.26
C VAL A 745 -11.03 -10.20 -37.10
N THR A 746 -11.61 -9.66 -38.17
CA THR A 746 -12.38 -8.40 -38.09
C THR A 746 -13.79 -8.58 -37.52
N GLN A 747 -14.26 -9.82 -37.35
CA GLN A 747 -15.54 -10.12 -36.70
C GLN A 747 -15.33 -10.27 -35.19
N THR A 748 -14.23 -10.93 -34.80
CA THR A 748 -13.92 -11.22 -33.40
C THR A 748 -13.25 -10.06 -32.69
N PHE A 749 -12.23 -9.44 -33.29
CA PHE A 749 -11.52 -8.32 -32.68
C PHE A 749 -12.23 -7.03 -33.04
N GLN A 750 -12.51 -6.21 -32.03
CA GLN A 750 -13.15 -4.91 -32.17
C GLN A 750 -12.28 -3.85 -31.47
N HIS A 751 -12.36 -2.60 -31.93
CA HIS A 751 -11.64 -1.48 -31.33
C HIS A 751 -10.11 -1.69 -31.20
N LEU A 752 -9.48 -2.39 -32.16
CA LEU A 752 -8.04 -2.67 -32.14
C LEU A 752 -7.22 -1.37 -32.17
N THR A 753 -6.50 -1.12 -31.09
CA THR A 753 -5.59 0.02 -30.91
C THR A 753 -4.38 -0.41 -30.09
N GLY A 754 -3.33 0.39 -30.04
CA GLY A 754 -2.14 0.02 -29.29
C GLY A 754 -0.90 0.81 -29.71
N THR A 755 0.26 0.40 -29.22
CA THR A 755 1.53 1.05 -29.50
C THR A 755 2.69 0.09 -29.54
N ARG A 756 3.70 0.41 -30.35
CA ARG A 756 4.97 -0.31 -30.42
C ARG A 756 6.06 0.30 -29.51
N ASP A 757 5.76 1.42 -28.85
CA ASP A 757 6.71 2.13 -28.01
C ASP A 757 6.35 1.94 -26.54
N SER A 758 7.28 1.43 -25.74
CA SER A 758 7.13 1.34 -24.29
C SER A 758 6.91 2.71 -23.67
N MET A 759 6.37 2.74 -22.46
CA MET A 759 6.09 4.00 -21.75
C MET A 759 7.36 4.86 -21.59
N ALA A 760 8.48 4.23 -21.21
CA ALA A 760 9.78 4.89 -21.15
C ALA A 760 10.19 5.50 -22.50
N ARG A 761 10.02 4.75 -23.60
CA ARG A 761 10.35 5.23 -24.96
C ARG A 761 9.47 6.40 -25.40
N GLN A 762 8.20 6.39 -25.02
CA GLN A 762 7.29 7.52 -25.29
C GLN A 762 7.72 8.79 -24.54
N ILE A 763 8.14 8.69 -23.27
CA ILE A 763 8.68 9.84 -22.53
C ILE A 763 10.01 10.31 -23.13
N TYR A 764 10.92 9.39 -23.48
CA TYR A 764 12.15 9.72 -24.20
C TYR A 764 11.86 10.53 -25.48
N HIS A 765 10.89 10.10 -26.29
CA HIS A 765 10.49 10.84 -27.49
C HIS A 765 9.94 12.24 -27.18
N ARG A 766 9.24 12.43 -26.06
CA ARG A 766 8.79 13.77 -25.63
C ARG A 766 9.98 14.65 -25.27
N ILE A 767 10.97 14.13 -24.56
CA ILE A 767 12.18 14.88 -24.17
C ILE A 767 12.93 15.38 -25.40
N VAL A 768 13.23 14.48 -26.35
CA VAL A 768 14.06 14.85 -27.51
C VAL A 768 13.35 15.77 -28.50
N ASN A 769 12.02 15.76 -28.49
CA ASN A 769 11.19 16.66 -29.31
C ASN A 769 10.80 17.96 -28.57
N ASP A 770 11.17 18.12 -27.30
CA ASP A 770 10.97 19.37 -26.58
C ASP A 770 12.11 20.36 -26.90
N ASN A 771 11.73 21.51 -27.43
CA ASN A 771 12.66 22.57 -27.80
C ASN A 771 13.17 23.37 -26.59
N ASN A 772 12.55 23.21 -25.42
CA ASN A 772 12.95 23.90 -24.20
C ASN A 772 14.30 23.41 -23.67
N ARG A 773 15.01 24.30 -22.97
CA ARG A 773 16.24 23.95 -22.24
C ARG A 773 15.97 23.31 -20.88
N PHE A 774 14.83 23.63 -20.29
CA PHE A 774 14.40 23.16 -18.97
C PHE A 774 13.12 22.35 -19.18
N ILE A 775 13.22 21.04 -18.98
CA ILE A 775 12.18 20.07 -19.32
C ILE A 775 11.80 19.29 -18.05
N VAL A 776 10.62 19.57 -17.50
CA VAL A 776 9.93 18.62 -16.61
C VAL A 776 9.40 17.51 -17.50
N ALA A 777 10.19 16.43 -17.61
CA ALA A 777 9.93 15.36 -18.57
C ALA A 777 8.84 14.40 -18.13
N TYR A 778 8.71 14.24 -16.82
CA TYR A 778 7.67 13.43 -16.21
C TYR A 778 7.19 14.10 -14.93
N TYR A 779 5.88 14.21 -14.79
CA TYR A 779 5.19 14.50 -13.55
C TYR A 779 4.04 13.52 -13.47
N GLY A 780 4.16 12.54 -12.59
CA GLY A 780 3.07 11.60 -12.43
C GLY A 780 3.32 10.47 -11.46
N PHE A 781 2.43 9.49 -11.52
CA PHE A 781 2.43 8.35 -10.62
C PHE A 781 3.63 7.44 -10.85
N VAL A 782 4.51 7.37 -9.85
CA VAL A 782 5.66 6.47 -9.84
C VAL A 782 5.34 5.26 -8.98
N GLY A 783 5.54 4.06 -9.52
CA GLY A 783 5.17 2.80 -8.86
C GLY A 783 6.01 1.62 -9.33
N SER A 784 5.86 0.48 -8.66
CA SER A 784 6.53 -0.76 -9.09
C SER A 784 5.99 -1.27 -10.43
N PRO A 785 6.77 -2.05 -11.21
CA PRO A 785 6.29 -2.71 -12.43
C PRO A 785 5.18 -3.73 -12.18
N ASP A 786 5.00 -4.18 -10.94
CA ASP A 786 3.85 -4.97 -10.50
C ASP A 786 2.63 -4.05 -10.35
N HIS A 787 1.85 -3.97 -11.42
CA HIS A 787 0.63 -3.18 -11.48
C HIS A 787 -0.58 -3.87 -10.85
N SER A 788 -0.43 -5.09 -10.29
CA SER A 788 -1.54 -5.95 -9.85
C SER A 788 -2.45 -5.29 -8.80
N LEU A 789 -1.94 -4.29 -8.07
CA LEU A 789 -2.70 -3.53 -7.06
C LEU A 789 -2.39 -2.02 -7.04
N SER A 790 -1.97 -1.43 -8.16
CA SER A 790 -1.92 0.04 -8.23
C SER A 790 -3.34 0.62 -8.05
N MET A 791 -3.49 1.85 -7.56
CA MET A 791 -4.81 2.50 -7.41
C MET A 791 -5.60 2.63 -8.73
N TYR A 792 -4.93 2.41 -9.87
CA TYR A 792 -5.52 2.38 -11.22
C TYR A 792 -5.79 0.95 -11.75
N ARG A 793 -5.47 -0.07 -10.95
CA ARG A 793 -5.82 -1.50 -11.09
C ARG A 793 -5.41 -2.21 -12.39
N SER A 794 -4.74 -1.54 -13.33
CA SER A 794 -4.36 -2.15 -14.60
C SER A 794 -3.21 -1.41 -15.29
N GLU A 795 -2.58 -2.10 -16.24
CA GLU A 795 -1.74 -1.44 -17.24
C GLU A 795 -2.58 -0.35 -17.95
N PRO A 796 -2.10 0.90 -18.04
CA PRO A 796 -2.89 1.98 -18.62
C PRO A 796 -3.17 1.68 -20.10
N GLY A 797 -4.46 1.73 -20.46
CA GLY A 797 -4.90 1.67 -21.85
C GLY A 797 -4.39 2.84 -22.68
N ILE A 798 -4.72 2.88 -23.97
CA ILE A 798 -4.48 4.06 -24.80
C ILE A 798 -5.22 5.26 -24.21
N GLN A 799 -4.58 6.43 -24.17
CA GLN A 799 -5.01 7.62 -23.41
C GLN A 799 -4.98 7.48 -21.87
N GLY A 800 -4.67 6.30 -21.33
CA GLY A 800 -4.42 6.12 -19.91
C GLY A 800 -3.18 6.90 -19.45
N VAL A 801 -3.15 7.27 -18.17
CA VAL A 801 -2.00 7.97 -17.57
C VAL A 801 -0.81 7.01 -17.54
N ILE A 802 0.34 7.45 -18.04
CA ILE A 802 1.59 6.70 -17.97
C ILE A 802 2.07 6.67 -16.52
N SER A 803 2.24 5.48 -15.99
CA SER A 803 2.99 5.21 -14.75
C SER A 803 4.39 4.71 -15.12
N LEU A 804 5.41 5.24 -14.46
CA LEU A 804 6.80 4.79 -14.64
C LEU A 804 7.38 4.31 -13.31
N SER A 805 8.36 3.42 -13.39
CA SER A 805 9.21 3.00 -12.27
C SER A 805 10.56 3.75 -12.30
N PRO A 806 11.35 3.73 -11.20
CA PRO A 806 12.74 4.17 -11.24
C PRO A 806 13.58 3.46 -12.31
N THR A 807 13.31 2.17 -12.52
CA THR A 807 13.88 1.40 -13.64
C THR A 807 13.55 2.08 -14.99
N ASP A 808 12.33 2.53 -15.23
CA ASP A 808 11.96 3.25 -16.47
C ASP A 808 12.66 4.61 -16.63
N PHE A 809 12.84 5.37 -15.54
CA PHE A 809 13.62 6.61 -15.61
C PHE A 809 15.09 6.33 -15.96
N TYR A 810 15.66 5.26 -15.44
CA TYR A 810 17.01 4.86 -15.81
C TYR A 810 17.09 4.40 -17.28
N LYS A 811 16.08 3.67 -17.78
CA LYS A 811 15.95 3.32 -19.20
C LYS A 811 15.94 4.57 -20.09
N ILE A 812 15.20 5.62 -19.69
CA ILE A 812 15.18 6.92 -20.40
C ILE A 812 16.57 7.56 -20.43
N HIS A 813 17.27 7.58 -19.30
CA HIS A 813 18.63 8.10 -19.21
C HIS A 813 19.59 7.38 -20.17
N LEU A 814 19.56 6.04 -20.18
CA LEU A 814 20.39 5.24 -21.09
C LEU A 814 20.09 5.53 -22.57
N MET A 815 18.81 5.73 -22.94
CA MET A 815 18.43 6.11 -24.30
C MET A 815 18.94 7.52 -24.68
N LEU A 816 18.89 8.48 -23.75
CA LEU A 816 19.42 9.83 -23.94
C LEU A 816 20.94 9.81 -24.15
N GLU A 817 21.69 9.11 -23.29
CA GLU A 817 23.15 9.01 -23.41
C GLU A 817 23.58 8.28 -24.69
N ALA A 818 22.87 7.21 -25.06
CA ALA A 818 23.19 6.44 -26.27
C ALA A 818 22.94 7.24 -27.56
N SER A 819 21.87 8.05 -27.60
CA SER A 819 21.44 8.75 -28.83
C SER A 819 21.94 10.19 -28.91
N HIS A 820 22.18 10.84 -27.75
CA HIS A 820 22.52 12.25 -27.61
C HIS A 820 23.57 12.47 -26.50
N PRO A 821 24.77 11.86 -26.62
CA PRO A 821 25.78 11.83 -25.57
C PRO A 821 26.16 13.24 -25.11
N GLY A 822 26.03 13.50 -23.82
CA GLY A 822 26.38 14.79 -23.22
C GLY A 822 25.50 15.98 -23.64
N VAL A 823 24.32 15.77 -24.24
CA VAL A 823 23.38 16.86 -24.56
C VAL A 823 22.40 17.12 -23.41
N TYR A 824 21.86 16.04 -22.84
CA TYR A 824 20.87 16.09 -21.76
C TYR A 824 21.54 15.82 -20.43
N GLN A 825 21.10 16.52 -19.38
CA GLN A 825 21.51 16.28 -18.00
C GLN A 825 20.25 16.15 -17.15
N ILE A 826 20.14 15.03 -16.44
CA ILE A 826 19.04 14.80 -15.50
C ILE A 826 19.48 15.36 -14.16
N VAL A 827 18.65 16.21 -13.56
CA VAL A 827 18.94 16.96 -12.34
C VAL A 827 17.74 16.96 -11.39
N ASN A 828 18.00 17.14 -10.10
CA ASN A 828 16.94 17.29 -9.11
C ASN A 828 16.21 18.65 -9.26
N ALA A 829 15.09 18.80 -8.56
CA ALA A 829 14.21 19.95 -8.67
C ALA A 829 14.88 21.27 -8.24
N TYR A 830 15.74 21.22 -7.22
CA TYR A 830 16.46 22.38 -6.74
C TYR A 830 17.45 22.89 -7.79
N GLU A 831 18.33 22.01 -8.29
CA GLU A 831 19.28 22.33 -9.36
C GLU A 831 18.57 22.84 -10.61
N PHE A 832 17.47 22.19 -10.97
CA PHE A 832 16.66 22.57 -12.12
C PHE A 832 16.20 24.02 -12.05
N LEU A 833 15.66 24.46 -10.90
CA LEU A 833 15.20 25.83 -10.70
C LEU A 833 16.37 26.81 -10.52
N ASP A 834 17.44 26.42 -9.84
CA ASP A 834 18.64 27.26 -9.70
C ASP A 834 19.24 27.58 -11.07
N TYR A 835 19.45 26.56 -11.89
CA TYR A 835 19.97 26.70 -13.26
C TYR A 835 19.02 27.48 -14.16
N ALA A 836 17.70 27.26 -14.02
CA ALA A 836 16.70 28.01 -14.75
C ALA A 836 16.74 29.51 -14.39
N ASN A 837 16.88 29.82 -13.10
CA ASN A 837 17.02 31.19 -12.61
C ASN A 837 18.33 31.85 -13.10
N GLN A 838 19.46 31.12 -13.04
CA GLN A 838 20.72 31.59 -13.61
C GLN A 838 20.56 31.91 -15.11
N TYR A 839 19.97 31.00 -15.89
CA TYR A 839 19.72 31.24 -17.32
C TYR A 839 18.88 32.49 -17.55
N GLN A 840 17.81 32.70 -16.77
CA GLN A 840 16.96 33.90 -16.89
C GLN A 840 17.72 35.19 -16.62
N GLN A 841 18.65 35.19 -15.66
CA GLN A 841 19.48 36.35 -15.36
C GLN A 841 20.44 36.68 -16.51
N TYR A 842 20.99 35.67 -17.21
CA TYR A 842 21.91 35.88 -18.33
C TYR A 842 21.23 36.21 -19.66
N PHE A 843 20.11 35.55 -19.97
CA PHE A 843 19.49 35.59 -21.30
C PHE A 843 18.09 36.23 -21.35
N GLY A 844 17.55 36.65 -20.20
CA GLY A 844 16.20 37.21 -20.09
C GLY A 844 15.11 36.15 -19.95
N THR A 845 13.85 36.50 -20.23
CA THR A 845 12.73 35.55 -20.11
C THR A 845 12.87 34.40 -21.12
N LEU A 846 12.81 33.17 -20.60
CA LEU A 846 12.72 31.93 -21.37
C LEU A 846 11.47 31.99 -22.26
N ARG A 847 11.68 32.29 -23.56
CA ARG A 847 10.69 32.13 -24.63
C ARG A 847 11.05 30.93 -25.49
#